data_AF-A0A109FLU6-F1
#
_entry.id   AF-A0A109FLU6-F1
#
_cell.length_a   1.000
_cell.length_b   1.000
_cell.length_c   1.000
_cell.angle_alpha   90.00
_cell.angle_beta   90.00
_cell.angle_gamma   90.00
#
_symmetry.space_group_name_H-M   'P 1'
#
loop_
_entity.id
_entity.type
_entity.pdbx_description
1 polymer ?
#
loop_
_entity_poly.entity_id
_entity_poly.type
_entity_poly.pdbx_seq_one_letter_code
_entity_poly.pdbx_strand_id
1 'polypeptide(L)'
;MDRIWLVLRVRVRIAANLTHSQSSALQGQVLHRRPGCFVASADSAPFKTRQSRRPHDHREVLLLRNRAQISARESELSLHRLRPDLRPVGRSTARQGTRGCVPVPEATPISEAEWLNLLDLPARNPKTSDLAQGLDNVTLEDCSTTAPDPIPLLPDLLAAVDTAFSNLPSLEASFRPSAPPTSTSQKNPRKRVPSWKTLRRLCDVAASRPALVDRLRERIEAILQRPGPTLLDSDGTWLIVLFENPVFTAKATPDPEVRHRLQARLIGLVSRLPNTLHHALVTYLSSPTYPRPAILEKVEFVCSFLSHRIALCVEADRPTAYVTDWQVQAAARVASLLFAANEKLRRIPLTAFYVTLIDSLGPAALFNDFETWEATRETFSLCQYPFLLSLGAKILLLTYDGEREMVERTNEAYRANLSSEEAESPLLVLNIRRDHLVADSLQQIAMNHRGLTKPLRIKWEDEEGIDAGGLRKEWFLLLCRKLFDPQFGMFLVDEESQYVWFNPAAVGMEDDFWLVGVTTGLALFNGANLDIPLPPVTYKLLAAASTSLKLSDLAELNPSLARGLDQLLQHPAEDVESTFCRTFVGQYEAWGEVVEVDLVENGSEVPVTGQNRQEYVDLMVEFLLVGSVSSQFASFAKGFAEVCAGNALSLFRAEELELVIRGSPEELDIEALRAVTIYDGFSPKEPAIDYFWSAVAGFSPTDQRRLLAFITASDRLPATGITSLELKLQCLGDDSDRYPQSHTCFNTLSLYRYSSLDKMERMLRRSFEDRSCARPRTAYGGGEDRNYSAFPALTPMTAAGPTTSPRSSSRLRRPNVWLGKAIPLILLVFVWKGWELVLFQIIPHVAARHPRLGPVYAVAMHVALALTLLSYFKVYLHSQAPPRETQPPAEVVAKRVIFACDESGAPLRCYRDRCGGAWQAVRTRHCRDCGTCRPLFDHHCAFMDNCIDAETHKAFFCFVAYAAVVLGLGFLPLAPPQWVALREVVRATWSSDVMVKKWWSRWYSWLGGPIWRYLGAILLGYRQHRQALETAHDSNVGTTPASAYVVDYLSVPRLSTLAITAATALILLIALSMVFVVLRNASRGLSTVQVERARAYHAQRKRAPLGLVPRYDARLRLWVPMDDTGGGTISLVEPDIALFDFGRRENLRRAFGDRWWKWCFPWVSAVHSDLDVNPKIRAELQERARKSA
;
A
#
# COMPACT_ATOMS: atom_id res chain seq x y z
N MET A 1 -55.09 -8.97 26.89
CA MET A 1 -54.63 -8.34 28.15
C MET A 1 -54.76 -9.29 29.34
N ASP A 2 -55.84 -10.07 29.44
CA ASP A 2 -56.22 -10.78 30.67
C ASP A 2 -55.26 -11.88 31.12
N ARG A 3 -54.57 -12.56 30.19
CA ARG A 3 -53.52 -13.55 30.53
C ARG A 3 -52.27 -12.95 31.18
N ILE A 4 -52.03 -11.64 31.05
CA ILE A 4 -50.91 -10.93 31.70
C ILE A 4 -51.26 -10.59 33.16
N TRP A 5 -52.53 -10.24 33.41
CA TRP A 5 -53.03 -9.91 34.75
C TRP A 5 -53.07 -11.11 35.72
N LEU A 6 -53.23 -12.33 35.21
CA LEU A 6 -53.27 -13.54 36.04
C LEU A 6 -51.90 -13.85 36.70
N VAL A 7 -50.80 -13.63 35.98
CA VAL A 7 -49.43 -13.88 36.46
C VAL A 7 -49.01 -12.83 37.51
N LEU A 8 -49.44 -11.58 37.36
CA LEU A 8 -49.14 -10.50 38.30
C LEU A 8 -49.84 -10.66 39.67
N ARG A 9 -51.05 -11.23 39.72
CA ARG A 9 -51.78 -11.43 40.98
C ARG A 9 -51.13 -12.42 41.96
N VAL A 10 -50.34 -13.38 41.48
CA VAL A 10 -49.83 -14.49 42.31
C VAL A 10 -48.64 -14.08 43.20
N ARG A 11 -47.92 -12.98 42.90
CA ARG A 11 -46.72 -12.57 43.69
C ARG A 11 -46.81 -11.25 44.43
N VAL A 12 -47.76 -10.36 44.11
CA VAL A 12 -47.97 -9.10 44.87
C VAL A 12 -48.41 -9.37 46.31
N ARG A 13 -49.06 -10.52 46.58
CA ARG A 13 -49.56 -10.89 47.92
C ARG A 13 -48.47 -11.24 48.96
N ILE A 14 -47.22 -11.42 48.53
CA ILE A 14 -46.09 -11.76 49.43
C ILE A 14 -45.34 -10.49 49.88
N ALA A 15 -45.33 -9.42 49.07
CA ALA A 15 -44.61 -8.18 49.39
C ALA A 15 -45.35 -7.28 50.40
N ALA A 16 -46.67 -7.41 50.54
CA ALA A 16 -47.50 -6.54 51.37
C ALA A 16 -47.35 -6.74 52.89
N ASN A 17 -46.76 -7.86 53.35
CA ASN A 17 -46.68 -8.20 54.77
C ASN A 17 -45.40 -7.70 55.47
N LEU A 18 -44.50 -7.00 54.79
CA LEU A 18 -43.20 -6.58 55.34
C LEU A 18 -43.08 -5.08 55.66
N THR A 19 -44.09 -4.26 55.37
CA THR A 19 -44.06 -2.80 55.59
C THR A 19 -44.84 -2.34 56.82
N HIS A 20 -45.20 -3.25 57.73
CA HIS A 20 -45.95 -2.95 58.96
C HIS A 20 -45.05 -2.98 60.22
N SER A 21 -43.93 -2.25 60.17
CA SER A 21 -43.11 -1.95 61.35
C SER A 21 -42.30 -0.67 61.14
N GLN A 22 -42.23 0.16 62.18
CA GLN A 22 -41.49 1.43 62.28
C GLN A 22 -42.03 2.65 61.51
N SER A 23 -43.03 3.31 62.12
CA SER A 23 -43.28 4.74 61.95
C SER A 23 -43.49 5.41 63.32
N SER A 24 -42.54 6.19 63.81
CA SER A 24 -42.75 7.11 64.95
C SER A 24 -41.57 8.07 65.18
N ALA A 25 -41.58 9.23 64.53
CA ALA A 25 -40.91 10.44 65.03
C ALA A 25 -41.48 11.73 64.39
N LEU A 26 -42.48 12.30 65.07
CA LEU A 26 -42.82 13.72 65.17
C LEU A 26 -43.39 14.48 63.94
N GLN A 27 -44.62 14.95 64.15
CA GLN A 27 -45.36 15.93 63.34
C GLN A 27 -45.13 17.37 63.86
N GLY A 28 -45.53 18.36 63.06
CA GLY A 28 -45.81 19.74 63.47
C GLY A 28 -44.81 20.78 62.95
N GLN A 29 -45.21 22.02 62.63
CA GLN A 29 -46.55 22.54 62.34
C GLN A 29 -46.45 23.87 61.54
N VAL A 30 -47.52 24.20 60.82
CA VAL A 30 -47.76 25.39 59.98
C VAL A 30 -47.48 26.74 60.68
N LEU A 31 -46.95 27.76 59.96
CA LEU A 31 -47.53 29.13 59.86
C LEU A 31 -46.84 30.11 58.89
N HIS A 32 -47.59 31.14 58.47
CA HIS A 32 -47.29 32.14 57.43
C HIS A 32 -46.35 33.29 57.85
N ARG A 33 -45.64 33.89 56.88
CA ARG A 33 -45.87 35.30 56.44
C ARG A 33 -45.10 35.72 55.17
N ARG A 34 -45.76 36.56 54.37
CA ARG A 34 -45.22 37.47 53.32
C ARG A 34 -45.22 38.92 53.91
N PRO A 35 -44.77 39.96 53.19
CA PRO A 35 -43.62 40.08 52.29
C PRO A 35 -42.72 41.30 52.65
N GLY A 36 -41.62 41.50 51.93
CA GLY A 36 -40.84 42.75 51.95
C GLY A 36 -40.17 42.96 50.59
N CYS A 37 -40.19 44.19 50.06
CA CYS A 37 -39.72 44.51 48.72
C CYS A 37 -38.66 45.63 48.75
N PHE A 38 -37.96 45.77 47.62
CA PHE A 38 -37.33 46.98 47.07
C PHE A 38 -35.86 47.37 47.35
N VAL A 39 -35.15 47.50 46.20
CA VAL A 39 -34.26 48.60 45.74
C VAL A 39 -32.73 48.53 45.97
N ALA A 40 -32.03 48.73 44.84
CA ALA A 40 -30.68 49.29 44.62
C ALA A 40 -29.42 48.50 45.08
N SER A 41 -28.23 48.75 44.52
CA SER A 41 -27.81 49.17 43.15
C SER A 41 -26.27 49.16 43.06
N ALA A 42 -25.73 49.01 41.85
CA ALA A 42 -24.45 49.59 41.39
C ALA A 42 -23.09 49.16 42.01
N ASP A 43 -22.19 48.80 41.09
CA ASP A 43 -20.80 49.26 40.94
C ASP A 43 -19.66 48.91 41.93
N SER A 44 -18.88 47.91 41.48
CA SER A 44 -17.43 47.97 41.18
C SER A 44 -16.34 48.18 42.28
N ALA A 45 -15.26 47.38 42.13
CA ALA A 45 -13.92 47.51 42.75
C ALA A 45 -13.82 47.24 44.29
N PRO A 46 -12.63 46.94 44.90
CA PRO A 46 -11.26 47.08 44.35
C PRO A 46 -10.22 45.95 44.62
N PHE A 47 -9.12 46.02 43.86
CA PHE A 47 -7.69 45.77 44.21
C PHE A 47 -7.27 45.13 45.56
N LYS A 48 -6.39 44.08 45.53
CA LYS A 48 -4.94 44.16 45.93
C LYS A 48 -4.15 42.81 45.98
N THR A 49 -3.09 42.71 45.14
CA THR A 49 -1.67 42.32 45.43
C THR A 49 -1.29 40.96 46.11
N ARG A 50 -0.11 40.32 45.90
CA ARG A 50 1.14 40.65 45.13
C ARG A 50 2.06 39.40 44.92
N GLN A 51 3.03 39.55 43.99
CA GLN A 51 4.39 38.94 43.95
C GLN A 51 4.54 37.42 43.69
N SER A 52 5.56 36.92 42.94
CA SER A 52 6.60 37.62 42.14
C SER A 52 7.30 36.75 41.05
N ARG A 53 7.63 37.40 39.91
CA ARG A 53 8.90 37.29 39.11
C ARG A 53 9.27 35.90 38.50
N ARG A 54 9.21 35.62 37.18
CA ARG A 54 9.72 36.31 35.95
C ARG A 54 11.18 36.80 36.05
N PRO A 55 11.95 36.96 34.96
CA PRO A 55 11.64 36.75 33.52
C PRO A 55 12.70 35.80 32.87
N HIS A 56 13.06 35.77 31.56
CA HIS A 56 12.63 36.48 30.34
C HIS A 56 12.80 35.60 29.08
N ASP A 57 12.07 35.96 28.02
CA ASP A 57 12.30 35.66 26.59
C ASP A 57 11.92 36.95 25.81
N HIS A 58 12.55 37.27 24.67
CA HIS A 58 12.31 38.45 23.80
C HIS A 58 13.36 38.56 22.66
N ARG A 59 13.07 39.05 21.44
CA ARG A 59 11.80 39.40 20.76
C ARG A 59 12.05 39.57 19.24
N GLU A 60 10.98 39.74 18.48
CA GLU A 60 10.94 39.75 17.01
C GLU A 60 10.85 41.18 16.39
N VAL A 61 11.06 41.26 15.05
CA VAL A 61 10.73 42.33 14.06
C VAL A 61 11.50 43.67 14.09
N LEU A 62 12.18 44.02 12.97
CA LEU A 62 11.88 45.18 12.07
C LEU A 62 13.04 45.58 11.11
N LEU A 63 12.82 45.50 9.77
CA LEU A 63 12.89 46.61 8.78
C LEU A 63 13.19 46.18 7.32
N LEU A 64 12.53 46.89 6.39
CA LEU A 64 12.82 46.93 4.95
C LEU A 64 13.76 48.11 4.62
N ARG A 65 14.89 47.86 3.94
CA ARG A 65 15.55 48.72 2.92
C ARG A 65 17.04 48.37 2.75
N ASN A 66 17.45 47.86 1.58
CA ASN A 66 18.19 48.66 0.58
C ASN A 66 18.53 47.83 -0.67
N ARG A 67 18.64 48.53 -1.80
CA ARG A 67 19.09 48.03 -3.10
C ARG A 67 20.40 48.76 -3.44
N ALA A 68 21.26 48.12 -4.23
CA ALA A 68 22.45 48.65 -4.93
C ALA A 68 23.82 48.71 -4.19
N GLN A 69 24.86 48.32 -4.96
CA GLN A 69 26.33 48.39 -4.73
C GLN A 69 26.84 47.54 -3.56
N ILE A 70 27.73 46.55 -3.73
CA ILE A 70 29.05 46.50 -4.40
C ILE A 70 29.18 45.09 -5.06
N SER A 71 29.40 44.91 -6.37
CA SER A 71 30.62 45.13 -7.17
C SER A 71 31.81 44.21 -6.84
N ALA A 72 32.08 43.25 -7.73
CA ALA A 72 33.35 42.54 -7.96
C ALA A 72 34.04 41.82 -6.77
N ARG A 73 33.91 40.48 -6.77
CA ARG A 73 35.01 39.57 -6.41
C ARG A 73 34.76 38.17 -7.00
N GLU A 74 35.39 37.91 -8.14
CA GLU A 74 35.56 36.57 -8.71
C GLU A 74 36.76 35.85 -8.08
N SER A 75 37.03 34.64 -8.59
CA SER A 75 38.26 33.84 -8.44
C SER A 75 38.70 33.49 -7.01
N GLU A 76 38.24 32.33 -6.53
CA GLU A 76 39.07 31.25 -5.94
C GLU A 76 38.15 30.12 -5.42
N LEU A 77 37.85 29.14 -6.28
CA LEU A 77 37.17 27.91 -5.90
C LEU A 77 37.94 26.72 -6.47
N SER A 78 38.89 26.21 -5.67
CA SER A 78 39.62 24.99 -6.02
C SER A 78 38.71 23.75 -5.96
N LEU A 79 38.86 22.88 -6.96
CA LEU A 79 37.94 21.76 -7.22
C LEU A 79 37.88 20.72 -6.08
N HIS A 80 38.89 20.70 -5.19
CA HIS A 80 38.92 19.89 -3.98
C HIS A 80 37.80 20.16 -2.95
N ARG A 81 36.92 21.14 -3.15
CA ARG A 81 35.69 21.34 -2.33
C ARG A 81 34.38 21.08 -3.06
N LEU A 82 34.40 20.68 -4.34
CA LEU A 82 33.18 20.35 -5.10
C LEU A 82 32.77 18.88 -4.96
N ARG A 83 32.79 18.34 -3.73
CA ARG A 83 31.84 17.28 -3.38
C ARG A 83 30.53 17.95 -2.97
N PRO A 84 29.50 18.00 -3.84
CA PRO A 84 28.18 18.37 -3.38
C PRO A 84 27.77 17.44 -2.23
N ASP A 85 27.10 17.99 -1.23
CA ASP A 85 26.50 17.25 -0.11
C ASP A 85 25.26 16.48 -0.65
N LEU A 86 25.49 15.58 -1.62
CA LEU A 86 24.51 14.70 -2.24
C LEU A 86 24.03 13.70 -1.17
N ARG A 87 23.13 14.17 -0.32
CA ARG A 87 22.40 13.30 0.58
C ARG A 87 21.56 12.37 -0.29
N PRO A 88 21.67 11.03 -0.13
CA PRO A 88 20.87 10.12 -0.94
C PRO A 88 19.38 10.44 -0.77
N VAL A 89 18.65 10.38 -1.89
CA VAL A 89 17.20 10.50 -1.94
C VAL A 89 16.61 9.50 -0.95
N GLY A 90 16.00 10.00 0.13
CA GLY A 90 15.57 9.19 1.29
C GLY A 90 16.03 9.70 2.67
N ARG A 91 16.99 10.62 2.77
CA ARG A 91 17.38 11.26 4.06
C ARG A 91 16.61 12.56 4.38
N SER A 92 15.28 12.48 4.40
CA SER A 92 14.41 13.52 5.01
C SER A 92 13.94 13.09 6.40
N THR A 93 14.38 13.79 7.46
CA THR A 93 13.90 13.85 8.87
C THR A 93 13.30 12.60 9.57
N ALA A 94 13.43 11.41 9.01
CA ALA A 94 13.04 10.16 9.66
C ALA A 94 13.89 9.93 10.92
N ARG A 95 13.25 9.41 11.97
CA ARG A 95 13.86 9.13 13.28
C ARG A 95 15.18 8.37 13.10
N GLN A 96 16.23 8.87 13.76
CA GLN A 96 17.59 8.33 13.65
C GLN A 96 17.64 6.82 13.94
N GLY A 97 17.95 6.07 12.89
CA GLY A 97 18.21 4.64 12.89
C GLY A 97 18.65 4.26 11.48
N THR A 98 19.81 3.65 11.32
CA THR A 98 20.30 3.18 10.02
C THR A 98 19.39 2.06 9.51
N ARG A 99 18.44 2.41 8.63
CA ARG A 99 17.58 1.46 7.91
C ARG A 99 18.42 0.66 6.92
N GLY A 100 19.11 -0.35 7.42
CA GLY A 100 19.97 -1.21 6.61
C GLY A 100 19.16 -2.25 5.84
N CYS A 101 19.17 -2.17 4.52
CA CYS A 101 19.36 -3.39 3.73
C CYS A 101 20.61 -4.10 4.27
N VAL A 102 20.66 -5.43 4.21
CA VAL A 102 21.87 -6.15 4.66
C VAL A 102 23.04 -5.60 3.84
N PRO A 103 24.06 -4.97 4.45
CA PRO A 103 25.18 -4.46 3.69
C PRO A 103 25.83 -5.67 3.00
N VAL A 104 25.79 -5.67 1.68
CA VAL A 104 26.68 -6.50 0.86
C VAL A 104 28.07 -6.25 1.43
N PRO A 105 28.81 -7.27 1.92
CA PRO A 105 30.00 -7.03 2.72
C PRO A 105 30.96 -6.10 1.99
N GLU A 106 31.12 -4.87 2.48
CA GLU A 106 32.02 -3.89 1.89
C GLU A 106 33.42 -4.47 1.94
N ALA A 107 33.87 -4.97 0.79
CA ALA A 107 35.21 -5.44 0.62
C ALA A 107 36.11 -4.21 0.54
N THR A 108 36.60 -3.76 1.69
CA THR A 108 37.91 -3.11 1.70
C THR A 108 38.85 -4.02 0.91
N PRO A 109 39.50 -3.51 -0.15
CA PRO A 109 40.27 -4.37 -1.05
C PRO A 109 41.54 -4.82 -0.33
N ILE A 110 41.44 -5.95 0.38
CA ILE A 110 42.60 -6.80 0.64
C ILE A 110 43.17 -7.12 -0.74
N SER A 111 44.36 -6.62 -1.03
CA SER A 111 45.00 -6.87 -2.32
C SER A 111 45.18 -8.37 -2.56
N GLU A 112 45.27 -8.84 -3.82
CA GLU A 112 45.61 -10.25 -4.10
C GLU A 112 46.87 -10.66 -3.32
N ALA A 113 47.83 -9.75 -3.17
CA ALA A 113 49.04 -9.92 -2.38
C ALA A 113 48.79 -10.07 -0.86
N GLU A 114 47.98 -9.21 -0.23
CA GLU A 114 47.63 -9.36 1.20
C GLU A 114 46.78 -10.59 1.47
N TRP A 115 45.90 -10.96 0.54
CA TRP A 115 45.11 -12.19 0.63
C TRP A 115 46.02 -13.41 0.58
N LEU A 116 47.01 -13.42 -0.32
CA LEU A 116 48.08 -14.42 -0.37
C LEU A 116 48.97 -14.42 0.88
N ASN A 117 49.14 -13.28 1.57
CA ASN A 117 49.89 -13.19 2.83
C ASN A 117 49.08 -13.72 4.04
N LEU A 118 47.75 -13.57 4.05
CA LEU A 118 46.89 -14.15 5.08
C LEU A 118 46.90 -15.69 5.08
N LEU A 119 47.26 -16.32 3.95
CA LEU A 119 47.45 -17.77 3.80
C LEU A 119 48.85 -18.25 4.27
N ASP A 120 49.56 -17.52 5.15
CA ASP A 120 50.80 -18.01 5.78
C ASP A 120 50.54 -18.67 7.14
N LEU A 121 50.37 -20.00 7.11
CA LEU A 121 50.52 -20.86 8.28
C LEU A 121 51.45 -22.04 7.96
N PRO A 122 52.32 -22.44 8.91
CA PRO A 122 53.40 -23.40 8.65
C PRO A 122 52.86 -24.78 8.25
N ALA A 123 53.44 -25.34 7.19
CA ALA A 123 53.02 -26.61 6.62
C ALA A 123 53.15 -27.78 7.62
N ARG A 124 52.11 -28.63 7.70
CA ARG A 124 52.14 -29.90 8.45
C ARG A 124 52.19 -31.09 7.47
N ASN A 125 53.29 -31.83 7.57
CA ASN A 125 53.58 -33.19 7.06
C ASN A 125 53.07 -33.63 5.66
N PRO A 126 53.96 -33.90 4.68
CA PRO A 126 53.61 -34.18 3.29
C PRO A 126 53.31 -35.67 3.01
N LYS A 127 52.41 -36.30 3.78
CA LYS A 127 52.06 -37.74 3.65
C LYS A 127 50.58 -38.01 3.33
N THR A 128 49.97 -37.19 2.48
CA THR A 128 48.62 -37.42 1.94
C THR A 128 48.65 -37.34 0.42
N SER A 129 47.86 -38.19 -0.26
CA SER A 129 47.89 -38.34 -1.72
C SER A 129 47.39 -37.09 -2.44
N ASP A 130 48.19 -36.58 -3.37
CA ASP A 130 47.92 -35.40 -4.18
C ASP A 130 46.93 -35.76 -5.32
N LEU A 131 45.63 -35.73 -5.00
CA LEU A 131 44.54 -36.00 -5.95
C LEU A 131 44.56 -34.98 -7.10
N ALA A 132 44.96 -33.73 -6.83
CA ALA A 132 45.09 -32.69 -7.84
C ALA A 132 46.18 -33.03 -8.88
N GLN A 133 47.38 -33.46 -8.46
CA GLN A 133 48.40 -33.97 -9.39
C GLN A 133 47.90 -35.16 -10.22
N GLY A 134 47.16 -36.09 -9.60
CA GLY A 134 46.58 -37.24 -10.30
C GLY A 134 45.58 -36.83 -11.40
N LEU A 135 44.84 -35.73 -11.20
CA LEU A 135 43.84 -35.21 -12.15
C LEU A 135 44.44 -34.34 -13.26
N ASP A 136 45.49 -33.58 -12.98
CA ASP A 136 46.13 -32.74 -14.00
C ASP A 136 46.84 -33.57 -15.09
N ASN A 137 47.21 -34.82 -14.77
CA ASN A 137 47.78 -35.82 -15.69
C ASN A 137 46.74 -36.55 -16.56
N VAL A 138 45.43 -36.35 -16.36
CA VAL A 138 44.38 -37.00 -17.16
C VAL A 138 44.13 -36.21 -18.45
N THR A 139 44.57 -36.74 -19.59
CA THR A 139 44.21 -36.23 -20.92
C THR A 139 42.79 -36.67 -21.28
N LEU A 140 41.98 -35.73 -21.80
CA LEU A 140 40.57 -35.96 -22.16
C LEU A 140 40.34 -36.25 -23.65
N GLU A 141 41.41 -36.49 -24.43
CA GLU A 141 41.31 -36.58 -25.89
C GLU A 141 40.99 -38.00 -26.41
N ASP A 142 41.32 -39.06 -25.67
CA ASP A 142 41.15 -40.45 -26.13
C ASP A 142 39.98 -41.19 -25.46
N CYS A 143 38.75 -40.83 -25.82
CA CYS A 143 37.59 -41.71 -25.62
C CYS A 143 37.40 -42.72 -26.78
N SER A 144 38.31 -42.79 -27.74
CA SER A 144 38.17 -43.67 -28.91
C SER A 144 39.48 -44.17 -29.54
N THR A 145 40.38 -44.81 -28.76
CA THR A 145 41.19 -45.94 -29.28
C THR A 145 41.82 -46.78 -28.18
N THR A 146 42.18 -48.03 -28.51
CA THR A 146 42.68 -49.05 -27.57
C THR A 146 44.20 -48.99 -27.35
N ALA A 147 44.64 -48.55 -26.17
CA ALA A 147 45.98 -48.80 -25.62
C ALA A 147 45.94 -48.74 -24.07
N PRO A 148 46.79 -49.48 -23.33
CA PRO A 148 46.68 -49.57 -21.87
C PRO A 148 47.45 -48.48 -21.11
N ASP A 149 46.67 -47.61 -20.46
CA ASP A 149 46.96 -46.85 -19.22
C ASP A 149 48.05 -45.75 -19.19
N PRO A 150 47.87 -44.71 -18.33
CA PRO A 150 46.97 -44.64 -17.19
C PRO A 150 45.85 -43.59 -17.30
N ILE A 151 44.65 -44.04 -17.65
CA ILE A 151 43.46 -43.51 -16.97
C ILE A 151 43.45 -44.24 -15.62
N PRO A 152 43.51 -43.56 -14.46
CA PRO A 152 43.44 -44.25 -13.18
C PRO A 152 42.17 -45.11 -13.13
N LEU A 153 42.34 -46.40 -12.82
CA LEU A 153 41.26 -47.38 -12.87
C LEU A 153 40.12 -46.91 -11.97
N LEU A 154 38.87 -47.23 -12.33
CA LEU A 154 37.70 -46.78 -11.55
C LEU A 154 37.81 -47.10 -10.03
N PRO A 155 38.35 -48.26 -9.59
CA PRO A 155 38.62 -48.52 -8.18
C PRO A 155 39.62 -47.55 -7.54
N ASP A 156 40.68 -47.15 -8.25
CA ASP A 156 41.70 -46.23 -7.75
C ASP A 156 41.15 -44.82 -7.58
N LEU A 157 40.32 -44.37 -8.54
CA LEU A 157 39.58 -43.11 -8.43
C LEU A 157 38.57 -43.13 -7.27
N LEU A 158 37.88 -44.24 -7.06
CA LEU A 158 36.96 -44.40 -5.92
C LEU A 158 37.70 -44.40 -4.58
N ALA A 159 38.88 -45.03 -4.50
CA ALA A 159 39.73 -45.02 -3.30
C ALA A 159 40.33 -43.62 -3.02
N ALA A 160 40.71 -42.89 -4.07
CA ALA A 160 41.20 -41.52 -3.95
C ALA A 160 40.10 -40.54 -3.52
N VAL A 161 38.88 -40.68 -4.07
CA VAL A 161 37.69 -39.94 -3.60
C VAL A 161 37.36 -40.28 -2.16
N ASP A 162 37.40 -41.55 -1.77
CA ASP A 162 37.18 -41.99 -0.39
C ASP A 162 38.18 -41.38 0.61
N THR A 163 39.41 -41.18 0.16
CA THR A 163 40.49 -40.56 0.96
C THR A 163 40.28 -39.05 1.06
N ALA A 164 40.12 -38.36 -0.08
CA ALA A 164 39.99 -36.91 -0.15
C ALA A 164 38.68 -36.40 0.51
N PHE A 165 37.55 -37.04 0.25
CA PHE A 165 36.23 -36.68 0.79
C PHE A 165 35.91 -37.43 2.11
N SER A 166 36.93 -37.78 2.89
CA SER A 166 36.73 -38.41 4.21
C SER A 166 36.36 -37.39 5.30
N ASN A 167 36.89 -36.16 5.24
CA ASN A 167 36.64 -35.05 6.16
C ASN A 167 37.15 -33.72 5.56
N LEU A 168 36.83 -32.57 6.17
CA LEU A 168 37.24 -31.25 5.65
C LEU A 168 38.78 -31.06 5.59
N PRO A 169 39.58 -31.39 6.63
CA PRO A 169 41.04 -31.38 6.53
C PRO A 169 41.63 -32.24 5.40
N SER A 170 41.07 -33.42 5.14
CA SER A 170 41.49 -34.26 4.01
C SER A 170 41.16 -33.61 2.66
N LEU A 171 39.99 -32.95 2.56
CA LEU A 171 39.59 -32.23 1.36
C LEU A 171 40.51 -31.02 1.11
N GLU A 172 40.90 -30.30 2.16
CA GLU A 172 41.88 -29.22 2.08
C GLU A 172 43.26 -29.74 1.60
N ALA A 173 43.75 -30.81 2.22
CA ALA A 173 45.06 -31.38 1.93
C ALA A 173 45.16 -31.96 0.49
N SER A 174 44.11 -32.60 -0.02
CA SER A 174 44.11 -33.24 -1.34
C SER A 174 44.00 -32.28 -2.53
N PHE A 175 43.69 -30.99 -2.30
CA PHE A 175 43.54 -29.97 -3.34
C PHE A 175 44.48 -28.76 -3.16
N ARG A 176 45.39 -28.80 -2.17
CA ARG A 176 46.41 -27.77 -1.96
C ARG A 176 47.59 -28.02 -2.92
N PRO A 177 48.06 -27.03 -3.69
CA PRO A 177 49.14 -27.26 -4.64
C PRO A 177 50.46 -27.57 -3.92
N SER A 178 51.10 -28.65 -4.35
CA SER A 178 52.44 -29.05 -3.92
C SER A 178 53.49 -28.03 -4.41
N ALA A 179 54.29 -27.51 -3.48
CA ALA A 179 55.41 -26.62 -3.83
C ALA A 179 56.53 -27.43 -4.51
N PRO A 180 57.05 -27.00 -5.68
CA PRO A 180 58.12 -27.73 -6.36
C PRO A 180 59.43 -27.62 -5.57
N PRO A 181 60.20 -28.72 -5.41
CA PRO A 181 61.50 -28.68 -4.76
C PRO A 181 62.54 -28.02 -5.68
N THR A 182 63.09 -26.90 -5.22
CA THR A 182 64.38 -26.31 -5.64
C THR A 182 64.66 -26.11 -7.14
N SER A 183 64.58 -24.85 -7.57
CA SER A 183 65.74 -24.21 -8.23
C SER A 183 65.73 -22.70 -7.95
N THR A 184 66.92 -22.10 -7.90
CA THR A 184 67.13 -20.70 -7.56
C THR A 184 66.72 -19.76 -8.70
N SER A 185 66.25 -18.56 -8.34
CA SER A 185 65.86 -17.46 -9.26
C SER A 185 64.47 -17.53 -9.92
N GLN A 186 63.41 -17.34 -9.12
CA GLN A 186 62.28 -16.48 -9.53
C GLN A 186 61.68 -15.79 -8.28
N LYS A 187 61.42 -14.48 -8.37
CA LYS A 187 60.77 -13.71 -7.29
C LYS A 187 59.27 -14.06 -7.27
N ASN A 188 58.74 -14.33 -6.07
CA ASN A 188 57.35 -14.68 -5.75
C ASN A 188 56.80 -16.03 -6.30
N PRO A 189 57.02 -17.15 -5.58
CA PRO A 189 56.20 -18.35 -5.73
C PRO A 189 54.78 -18.09 -5.15
N ARG A 190 53.89 -17.50 -5.95
CA ARG A 190 52.51 -17.21 -5.52
C ARG A 190 51.79 -18.50 -5.12
N LYS A 191 51.34 -18.58 -3.87
CA LYS A 191 50.46 -19.64 -3.34
C LYS A 191 49.22 -19.72 -4.23
N ARG A 192 48.83 -20.90 -4.71
CA ARG A 192 47.70 -21.05 -5.63
C ARG A 192 46.50 -21.67 -4.91
N VAL A 193 45.32 -21.12 -5.13
CA VAL A 193 44.06 -21.87 -5.03
C VAL A 193 44.05 -22.90 -6.17
N PRO A 194 43.53 -24.12 -5.99
CA PRO A 194 43.30 -25.04 -7.11
C PRO A 194 42.51 -24.31 -8.20
N SER A 195 42.97 -24.42 -9.45
CA SER A 195 42.36 -23.67 -10.54
C SER A 195 40.93 -24.16 -10.79
N TRP A 196 40.03 -23.26 -11.19
CA TRP A 196 38.69 -23.63 -11.67
C TRP A 196 38.76 -24.77 -12.70
N LYS A 197 39.75 -24.76 -13.60
CA LYS A 197 39.95 -25.80 -14.63
C LYS A 197 40.26 -27.17 -14.01
N THR A 198 41.10 -27.21 -12.99
CA THR A 198 41.47 -28.44 -12.25
C THR A 198 40.26 -29.02 -11.52
N LEU A 199 39.47 -28.18 -10.85
CA LEU A 199 38.23 -28.60 -10.19
C LEU A 199 37.20 -29.08 -11.22
N ARG A 200 37.01 -28.34 -12.33
CA ARG A 200 36.04 -28.71 -13.36
C ARG A 200 36.40 -30.01 -14.09
N ARG A 201 37.69 -30.30 -14.33
CA ARG A 201 38.15 -31.62 -14.86
C ARG A 201 37.65 -32.78 -14.00
N LEU A 202 37.74 -32.69 -12.67
CA LEU A 202 37.16 -33.68 -11.77
C LEU A 202 35.63 -33.76 -11.92
N CYS A 203 34.95 -32.63 -12.06
CA CYS A 203 33.51 -32.60 -12.28
C CYS A 203 33.09 -33.28 -13.59
N ASP A 204 33.83 -33.05 -14.67
CA ASP A 204 33.52 -33.58 -16.01
C ASP A 204 33.83 -35.10 -16.08
N VAL A 205 34.96 -35.54 -15.48
CA VAL A 205 35.27 -36.97 -15.32
C VAL A 205 34.24 -37.67 -14.45
N ALA A 206 33.78 -37.06 -13.35
CA ALA A 206 32.70 -37.61 -12.55
C ALA A 206 31.38 -37.67 -13.33
N ALA A 207 30.99 -36.60 -14.02
CA ALA A 207 29.74 -36.54 -14.78
C ALA A 207 29.65 -37.57 -15.93
N SER A 208 30.78 -38.13 -16.38
CA SER A 208 30.82 -39.24 -17.35
C SER A 208 30.73 -40.64 -16.72
N ARG A 209 30.80 -40.77 -15.38
CA ARG A 209 30.93 -42.05 -14.66
C ARG A 209 29.96 -42.13 -13.46
N PRO A 210 28.74 -42.68 -13.63
CA PRO A 210 27.70 -42.69 -12.59
C PRO A 210 28.17 -43.20 -11.21
N ALA A 211 28.92 -44.30 -11.16
CA ALA A 211 29.45 -44.86 -9.91
C ALA A 211 30.36 -43.90 -9.13
N LEU A 212 31.08 -43.00 -9.82
CA LEU A 212 31.93 -41.98 -9.19
C LEU A 212 31.08 -40.83 -8.62
N VAL A 213 30.00 -40.45 -9.30
CA VAL A 213 29.00 -39.48 -8.81
C VAL A 213 28.29 -40.02 -7.57
N ASP A 214 27.85 -41.28 -7.60
CA ASP A 214 27.21 -41.94 -6.46
C ASP A 214 28.12 -41.96 -5.24
N ARG A 215 29.41 -42.29 -5.43
CA ARG A 215 30.36 -42.30 -4.32
C ARG A 215 30.71 -40.90 -3.81
N LEU A 216 30.88 -39.92 -4.69
CA LEU A 216 31.01 -38.52 -4.31
C LEU A 216 29.80 -38.04 -3.49
N ARG A 217 28.59 -38.40 -3.92
CA ARG A 217 27.32 -38.08 -3.26
C ARG A 217 27.26 -38.65 -1.84
N GLU A 218 27.60 -39.92 -1.65
CA GLU A 218 27.69 -40.54 -0.32
C GLU A 218 28.71 -39.85 0.60
N ARG A 219 29.91 -39.54 0.08
CA ARG A 219 30.98 -38.92 0.87
C ARG A 219 30.69 -37.47 1.23
N ILE A 220 30.17 -36.68 0.28
CA ILE A 220 29.73 -35.29 0.51
C ILE A 220 28.54 -35.26 1.47
N GLU A 221 27.58 -36.18 1.35
CA GLU A 221 26.51 -36.33 2.32
C GLU A 221 27.08 -36.59 3.73
N ALA A 222 28.05 -37.50 3.89
CA ALA A 222 28.67 -37.78 5.18
C ALA A 222 29.42 -36.58 5.78
N ILE A 223 30.15 -35.81 4.96
CA ILE A 223 30.79 -34.53 5.37
C ILE A 223 29.72 -33.54 5.86
N LEU A 224 28.69 -33.29 5.05
CA LEU A 224 27.66 -32.30 5.32
C LEU A 224 26.71 -32.69 6.48
N GLN A 225 26.63 -33.97 6.84
CA GLN A 225 25.90 -34.43 8.03
C GLN A 225 26.64 -34.18 9.35
N ARG A 226 27.97 -33.96 9.33
CA ARG A 226 28.81 -33.85 10.54
C ARG A 226 29.72 -32.60 10.56
N PRO A 227 29.19 -31.37 10.48
CA PRO A 227 29.98 -30.17 10.74
C PRO A 227 30.39 -30.13 12.23
N GLY A 228 31.61 -30.58 12.52
CA GLY A 228 32.19 -30.54 13.86
C GLY A 228 32.56 -29.11 14.30
N PRO A 229 32.89 -28.89 15.59
CA PRO A 229 33.12 -27.55 16.17
C PRO A 229 34.44 -26.89 15.73
N THR A 230 35.20 -27.48 14.80
CA THR A 230 36.48 -26.97 14.29
C THR A 230 36.38 -26.65 12.80
N LEU A 231 35.60 -25.64 12.47
CA LEU A 231 35.91 -24.79 11.31
C LEU A 231 37.14 -23.97 11.71
N LEU A 232 38.32 -24.57 11.56
CA LEU A 232 39.61 -23.88 11.77
C LEU A 232 39.71 -22.67 10.84
N ASP A 233 40.36 -21.61 11.29
CA ASP A 233 40.67 -20.40 10.49
C ASP A 233 41.66 -20.66 9.34
N SER A 234 41.92 -21.94 9.01
CA SER A 234 42.75 -22.37 7.89
C SER A 234 41.98 -22.27 6.57
N ASP A 235 42.60 -21.58 5.61
CA ASP A 235 42.43 -21.59 4.15
C ASP A 235 41.15 -22.27 3.62
N GLY A 236 40.25 -21.50 3.02
CA GLY A 236 38.95 -21.98 2.55
C GLY A 236 38.95 -22.80 1.26
N THR A 237 39.94 -23.64 0.97
CA THR A 237 39.97 -24.41 -0.30
C THR A 237 38.86 -25.46 -0.34
N TRP A 238 38.64 -26.16 0.78
CA TRP A 238 37.56 -27.13 0.96
C TRP A 238 36.18 -26.54 0.64
N LEU A 239 35.96 -25.25 0.93
CA LEU A 239 34.71 -24.55 0.63
C LEU A 239 34.49 -24.44 -0.88
N ILE A 240 35.54 -24.08 -1.62
CA ILE A 240 35.51 -23.99 -3.09
C ILE A 240 35.27 -25.38 -3.68
N VAL A 241 35.98 -26.42 -3.21
CA VAL A 241 35.79 -27.81 -3.69
C VAL A 241 34.35 -28.31 -3.48
N LEU A 242 33.73 -28.00 -2.34
CA LEU A 242 32.32 -28.34 -2.10
C LEU A 242 31.36 -27.50 -2.95
N PHE A 243 31.57 -26.18 -3.06
CA PHE A 243 30.71 -25.29 -3.84
C PHE A 243 30.78 -25.58 -5.35
N GLU A 244 31.90 -26.13 -5.83
CA GLU A 244 32.09 -26.54 -7.22
C GLU A 244 31.63 -27.96 -7.56
N ASN A 245 31.21 -28.76 -6.58
CA ASN A 245 30.94 -30.17 -6.85
C ASN A 245 29.67 -30.40 -7.69
N PRO A 246 29.70 -31.27 -8.72
CA PRO A 246 28.55 -31.45 -9.62
C PRO A 246 27.37 -32.16 -8.96
N VAL A 247 27.56 -32.89 -7.85
CA VAL A 247 26.51 -33.63 -7.13
C VAL A 247 25.28 -32.76 -6.80
N PHE A 248 25.46 -31.46 -6.63
CA PHE A 248 24.40 -30.52 -6.32
C PHE A 248 23.52 -30.13 -7.54
N THR A 249 23.91 -30.53 -8.75
CA THR A 249 23.19 -30.27 -10.02
C THR A 249 22.15 -31.33 -10.33
N ALA A 250 21.14 -30.98 -11.15
CA ALA A 250 20.13 -31.94 -11.62
C ALA A 250 20.70 -33.03 -12.55
N LYS A 251 21.82 -32.76 -13.24
CA LYS A 251 22.48 -33.74 -14.12
C LYS A 251 23.15 -34.87 -13.33
N ALA A 252 23.76 -34.54 -12.17
CA ALA A 252 24.46 -35.52 -11.34
C ALA A 252 23.54 -36.21 -10.31
N THR A 253 22.58 -35.47 -9.75
CA THR A 253 21.56 -36.02 -8.84
C THR A 253 20.17 -35.75 -9.44
N PRO A 254 19.61 -36.68 -10.23
CA PRO A 254 18.31 -36.49 -10.88
C PRO A 254 17.15 -36.39 -9.88
N ASP A 255 17.20 -37.19 -8.81
CA ASP A 255 16.21 -37.20 -7.73
C ASP A 255 16.13 -35.81 -7.05
N PRO A 256 14.96 -35.13 -7.12
CA PRO A 256 14.80 -33.79 -6.56
C PRO A 256 14.83 -33.78 -5.02
N GLU A 257 14.34 -34.82 -4.33
CA GLU A 257 14.34 -34.85 -2.86
C GLU A 257 15.75 -35.01 -2.30
N VAL A 258 16.53 -35.93 -2.89
CA VAL A 258 17.94 -36.12 -2.51
C VAL A 258 18.74 -34.87 -2.85
N ARG A 259 18.54 -34.30 -4.05
CA ARG A 259 19.19 -33.05 -4.46
C ARG A 259 18.89 -31.91 -3.50
N HIS A 260 17.62 -31.55 -3.29
CA HIS A 260 17.26 -30.42 -2.42
C HIS A 260 17.73 -30.62 -0.96
N ARG A 261 17.78 -31.87 -0.47
CA ARG A 261 18.35 -32.20 0.86
C ARG A 261 19.84 -31.91 0.95
N LEU A 262 20.62 -32.25 -0.09
CA LEU A 262 22.06 -31.94 -0.16
C LEU A 262 22.29 -30.44 -0.29
N GLN A 263 21.50 -29.76 -1.13
CA GLN A 263 21.52 -28.31 -1.31
C GLN A 263 21.25 -27.56 -0.01
N ALA A 264 20.19 -27.94 0.73
CA ALA A 264 19.86 -27.34 2.02
C ALA A 264 21.00 -27.45 3.04
N ARG A 265 21.75 -28.56 3.05
CA ARG A 265 22.93 -28.70 3.93
C ARG A 265 24.11 -27.84 3.48
N LEU A 266 24.43 -27.80 2.19
CA LEU A 266 25.50 -26.93 1.66
C LEU A 266 25.19 -25.46 1.95
N ILE A 267 23.98 -24.99 1.59
CA ILE A 267 23.52 -23.63 1.83
C ILE A 267 23.50 -23.30 3.34
N GLY A 268 23.04 -24.25 4.17
CA GLY A 268 23.08 -24.14 5.63
C GLY A 268 24.48 -24.01 6.21
N LEU A 269 25.47 -24.71 5.64
CA LEU A 269 26.88 -24.58 6.01
C LEU A 269 27.45 -23.22 5.58
N VAL A 270 27.34 -22.88 4.29
CA VAL A 270 27.90 -21.64 3.72
C VAL A 270 27.31 -20.40 4.41
N SER A 271 26.00 -20.36 4.68
CA SER A 271 25.34 -19.23 5.36
C SER A 271 25.81 -18.98 6.80
N ARG A 272 26.50 -19.94 7.44
CA ARG A 272 26.99 -19.86 8.83
C ARG A 272 28.50 -19.66 8.96
N LEU A 273 29.23 -19.58 7.85
CA LEU A 273 30.68 -19.38 7.90
C LEU A 273 31.05 -17.98 8.41
N PRO A 274 32.27 -17.81 8.97
CA PRO A 274 32.82 -16.48 9.29
C PRO A 274 32.95 -15.60 8.04
N ASN A 275 32.89 -14.28 8.25
CA ASN A 275 33.02 -13.29 7.16
C ASN A 275 34.31 -13.46 6.36
N THR A 276 35.42 -13.90 6.97
CA THR A 276 36.70 -14.18 6.29
C THR A 276 36.53 -15.18 5.14
N LEU A 277 35.78 -16.27 5.36
CA LEU A 277 35.48 -17.27 4.33
C LEU A 277 34.44 -16.77 3.31
N HIS A 278 33.50 -15.90 3.73
CA HIS A 278 32.60 -15.21 2.79
C HIS A 278 33.37 -14.30 1.84
N HIS A 279 34.30 -13.47 2.33
CA HIS A 279 35.15 -12.64 1.49
C HIS A 279 36.07 -13.46 0.58
N ALA A 280 36.59 -14.60 1.04
CA ALA A 280 37.37 -15.52 0.21
C ALA A 280 36.54 -16.10 -0.95
N LEU A 281 35.31 -16.58 -0.67
CA LEU A 281 34.39 -17.09 -1.69
C LEU A 281 34.00 -16.00 -2.71
N VAL A 282 33.64 -14.80 -2.23
CA VAL A 282 33.33 -13.66 -3.10
C VAL A 282 34.51 -13.29 -3.99
N THR A 283 35.73 -13.31 -3.44
CA THR A 283 36.97 -12.99 -4.19
C THR A 283 37.28 -14.05 -5.25
N TYR A 284 37.11 -15.33 -4.94
CA TYR A 284 37.25 -16.42 -5.91
C TYR A 284 36.24 -16.31 -7.07
N LEU A 285 34.96 -16.10 -6.76
CA LEU A 285 33.89 -16.00 -7.76
C LEU A 285 33.97 -14.71 -8.60
N SER A 286 34.54 -13.64 -8.04
CA SER A 286 34.84 -12.39 -8.76
C SER A 286 36.21 -12.39 -9.46
N SER A 287 36.88 -13.54 -9.57
CA SER A 287 38.13 -13.65 -10.34
C SER A 287 37.89 -13.42 -11.84
N PRO A 288 38.72 -12.61 -12.53
CA PRO A 288 38.68 -12.47 -13.99
C PRO A 288 38.74 -13.80 -14.75
N THR A 289 39.36 -14.85 -14.20
CA THR A 289 39.46 -16.16 -14.86
C THR A 289 38.26 -17.10 -14.62
N TYR A 290 37.31 -16.73 -13.76
CA TYR A 290 36.12 -17.54 -13.48
C TYR A 290 35.08 -17.41 -14.63
N PRO A 291 34.53 -18.50 -15.21
CA PRO A 291 33.65 -18.38 -16.38
C PRO A 291 32.27 -17.76 -16.09
N ARG A 292 31.75 -16.91 -17.00
CA ARG A 292 30.37 -16.39 -16.92
C ARG A 292 29.29 -17.48 -16.82
N PRO A 293 29.31 -18.57 -17.62
CA PRO A 293 28.32 -19.64 -17.48
C PRO A 293 28.38 -20.36 -16.13
N ALA A 294 29.58 -20.49 -15.54
CA ALA A 294 29.76 -21.12 -14.25
C ALA A 294 29.13 -20.31 -13.11
N ILE A 295 29.29 -18.98 -13.10
CA ILE A 295 28.68 -18.15 -12.05
C ILE A 295 27.16 -18.10 -12.21
N LEU A 296 26.65 -18.14 -13.46
CA LEU A 296 25.21 -18.29 -13.73
C LEU A 296 24.68 -19.62 -13.19
N GLU A 297 25.37 -20.74 -13.42
CA GLU A 297 25.03 -22.06 -12.85
C GLU A 297 24.91 -22.00 -11.31
N LYS A 298 25.72 -21.18 -10.61
CA LYS A 298 25.60 -20.97 -9.15
C LYS A 298 24.44 -20.07 -8.74
N VAL A 299 24.11 -19.05 -9.53
CA VAL A 299 22.96 -18.18 -9.25
C VAL A 299 21.67 -18.95 -9.45
N GLU A 300 21.50 -19.63 -10.60
CA GLU A 300 20.37 -20.51 -10.88
C GLU A 300 20.22 -21.59 -9.81
N PHE A 301 21.33 -22.18 -9.35
CA PHE A 301 21.36 -23.13 -8.25
C PHE A 301 20.71 -22.63 -6.96
N VAL A 302 21.08 -21.43 -6.47
CA VAL A 302 20.51 -20.87 -5.23
C VAL A 302 19.09 -20.34 -5.45
N CYS A 303 18.84 -19.66 -6.57
CA CYS A 303 17.53 -19.07 -6.89
C CYS A 303 16.48 -20.14 -7.20
N SER A 304 16.84 -21.26 -7.83
CA SER A 304 15.95 -22.43 -8.02
C SER A 304 15.61 -23.12 -6.70
N PHE A 305 16.58 -23.23 -5.77
CA PHE A 305 16.32 -23.73 -4.43
C PHE A 305 15.38 -22.80 -3.65
N LEU A 306 15.58 -21.48 -3.70
CA LEU A 306 14.65 -20.48 -3.14
C LEU A 306 13.25 -20.62 -3.75
N SER A 307 13.14 -20.66 -5.08
CA SER A 307 11.89 -20.89 -5.81
C SER A 307 11.15 -22.14 -5.30
N HIS A 308 11.85 -23.27 -5.13
CA HIS A 308 11.25 -24.48 -4.57
C HIS A 308 10.74 -24.30 -3.12
N ARG A 309 11.50 -23.62 -2.24
CA ARG A 309 11.04 -23.34 -0.86
C ARG A 309 9.84 -22.40 -0.82
N ILE A 310 9.80 -21.40 -1.69
CA ILE A 310 8.66 -20.48 -1.83
C ILE A 310 7.43 -21.22 -2.39
N ALA A 311 7.59 -22.10 -3.39
CA ALA A 311 6.50 -22.93 -3.91
C ALA A 311 5.82 -23.75 -2.81
N LEU A 312 6.60 -24.41 -1.95
CA LEU A 312 6.06 -25.17 -0.80
C LEU A 312 5.27 -24.31 0.20
N CYS A 313 5.60 -23.01 0.33
CA CYS A 313 4.83 -22.09 1.17
C CYS A 313 3.49 -21.69 0.54
N VAL A 314 3.46 -21.54 -0.78
CA VAL A 314 2.25 -21.25 -1.57
C VAL A 314 1.33 -22.47 -1.62
N GLU A 315 1.86 -23.65 -1.95
CA GLU A 315 1.13 -24.93 -2.01
C GLU A 315 0.50 -25.32 -0.66
N ALA A 316 1.15 -24.95 0.46
CA ALA A 316 0.64 -25.19 1.80
C ALA A 316 -0.42 -24.18 2.29
N ASP A 317 -0.82 -23.21 1.45
CA ASP A 317 -1.68 -22.06 1.80
C ASP A 317 -1.15 -21.26 3.00
N ARG A 318 0.18 -21.09 3.06
CA ARG A 318 0.89 -20.38 4.13
C ARG A 318 1.96 -19.45 3.55
N PRO A 319 1.57 -18.40 2.78
CA PRO A 319 2.51 -17.52 2.10
C PRO A 319 3.40 -16.69 3.03
N THR A 320 3.20 -16.72 4.35
CA THR A 320 4.11 -16.08 5.34
C THR A 320 5.06 -17.07 6.04
N ALA A 321 4.99 -18.38 5.74
CA ALA A 321 5.81 -19.38 6.42
C ALA A 321 7.32 -19.24 6.13
N TYR A 322 7.69 -18.70 4.95
CA TYR A 322 9.08 -18.47 4.55
C TYR A 322 9.86 -17.62 5.56
N VAL A 323 9.19 -16.70 6.27
CA VAL A 323 9.80 -15.83 7.30
C VAL A 323 10.48 -16.66 8.40
N THR A 324 9.91 -17.82 8.72
CA THR A 324 10.42 -18.76 9.73
C THR A 324 11.22 -19.93 9.14
N ASP A 325 11.32 -20.04 7.81
CA ASP A 325 12.05 -21.11 7.16
C ASP A 325 13.55 -20.78 7.10
N TRP A 326 14.33 -21.44 7.96
CA TRP A 326 15.79 -21.27 7.99
C TRP A 326 16.45 -21.58 6.64
N GLN A 327 15.84 -22.40 5.77
CA GLN A 327 16.37 -22.71 4.44
C GLN A 327 16.25 -21.51 3.49
N VAL A 328 15.14 -20.76 3.56
CA VAL A 328 14.95 -19.52 2.81
C VAL A 328 15.92 -18.45 3.31
N GLN A 329 16.03 -18.28 4.63
CA GLN A 329 16.97 -17.34 5.25
C GLN A 329 18.42 -17.62 4.85
N ALA A 330 18.84 -18.89 4.93
CA ALA A 330 20.18 -19.33 4.56
C ALA A 330 20.45 -19.13 3.06
N ALA A 331 19.49 -19.48 2.20
CA ALA A 331 19.63 -19.33 0.76
C ALA A 331 19.69 -17.87 0.32
N ALA A 332 18.88 -16.98 0.91
CA ALA A 332 18.97 -15.54 0.65
C ALA A 332 20.35 -14.97 1.04
N ARG A 333 20.90 -15.40 2.19
CA ARG A 333 22.26 -15.02 2.60
C ARG A 333 23.32 -15.54 1.64
N VAL A 334 23.23 -16.79 1.15
CA VAL A 334 24.18 -17.29 0.13
C VAL A 334 24.02 -16.56 -1.21
N ALA A 335 22.80 -16.24 -1.61
CA ALA A 335 22.53 -15.45 -2.81
C ALA A 335 23.17 -14.06 -2.73
N SER A 336 23.19 -13.40 -1.56
CA SER A 336 23.90 -12.12 -1.39
C SER A 336 25.41 -12.21 -1.58
N LEU A 337 26.04 -13.37 -1.35
CA LEU A 337 27.46 -13.59 -1.65
C LEU A 337 27.69 -13.71 -3.16
N LEU A 338 26.82 -14.43 -3.87
CA LEU A 338 26.86 -14.51 -5.34
C LEU A 338 26.62 -13.13 -5.97
N PHE A 339 25.72 -12.36 -5.38
CA PHE A 339 25.42 -10.99 -5.79
C PHE A 339 26.62 -10.07 -5.57
N ALA A 340 27.28 -10.13 -4.40
CA ALA A 340 28.52 -9.42 -4.10
C ALA A 340 29.64 -9.72 -5.11
N ALA A 341 29.76 -10.99 -5.52
CA ALA A 341 30.74 -11.41 -6.53
C ALA A 341 30.39 -10.87 -7.93
N ASN A 342 29.10 -10.85 -8.28
CA ASN A 342 28.64 -10.29 -9.55
C ASN A 342 28.86 -8.77 -9.61
N GLU A 343 28.66 -8.03 -8.50
CA GLU A 343 28.83 -6.57 -8.47
C GLU A 343 30.21 -6.07 -8.89
N LYS A 344 31.27 -6.82 -8.57
CA LYS A 344 32.65 -6.46 -8.93
C LYS A 344 32.90 -6.46 -10.44
N LEU A 345 32.24 -7.34 -11.20
CA LEU A 345 32.52 -7.56 -12.63
C LEU A 345 31.29 -7.46 -13.55
N ARG A 346 30.09 -7.25 -13.01
CA ARG A 346 28.77 -7.15 -13.67
C ARG A 346 28.57 -8.17 -14.81
N ARG A 347 28.88 -9.44 -14.52
CA ARG A 347 28.94 -10.53 -15.52
C ARG A 347 27.60 -11.12 -15.89
N ILE A 348 26.66 -11.14 -14.94
CA ILE A 348 25.32 -11.69 -15.10
C ILE A 348 24.31 -10.53 -15.00
N PRO A 349 23.28 -10.47 -15.86
CA PRO A 349 22.20 -9.50 -15.71
C PRO A 349 21.48 -9.68 -14.36
N LEU A 350 20.98 -8.57 -13.81
CA LEU A 350 20.26 -8.55 -12.53
C LEU A 350 19.05 -9.51 -12.51
N THR A 351 18.37 -9.65 -13.65
CA THR A 351 17.19 -10.52 -13.84
C THR A 351 17.44 -11.99 -13.50
N ALA A 352 18.68 -12.48 -13.61
CA ALA A 352 19.02 -13.87 -13.26
C ALA A 352 18.93 -14.15 -11.75
N PHE A 353 18.94 -13.10 -10.91
CA PHE A 353 18.78 -13.23 -9.46
C PHE A 353 17.30 -13.19 -9.02
N TYR A 354 16.38 -12.77 -9.88
CA TYR A 354 14.96 -12.66 -9.52
C TYR A 354 14.34 -14.03 -9.25
N VAL A 355 13.72 -14.16 -8.07
CA VAL A 355 12.95 -15.35 -7.68
C VAL A 355 11.48 -15.04 -7.96
N THR A 356 11.05 -15.18 -9.22
CA THR A 356 9.70 -14.78 -9.69
C THR A 356 8.53 -15.45 -8.96
N LEU A 357 8.76 -16.61 -8.31
CA LEU A 357 7.75 -17.22 -7.43
C LEU A 357 7.46 -16.41 -6.15
N ILE A 358 8.29 -15.44 -5.77
CA ILE A 358 7.98 -14.49 -4.69
C ILE A 358 6.70 -13.71 -5.02
N ASP A 359 6.48 -13.35 -6.28
CA ASP A 359 5.30 -12.64 -6.76
C ASP A 359 4.01 -13.46 -6.49
N SER A 360 4.14 -14.79 -6.48
CA SER A 360 3.04 -15.74 -6.21
C SER A 360 2.69 -15.87 -4.72
N LEU A 361 3.45 -15.26 -3.80
CA LEU A 361 3.05 -15.11 -2.39
C LEU A 361 1.82 -14.19 -2.23
N GLY A 362 1.56 -13.35 -3.23
CA GLY A 362 0.44 -12.43 -3.30
C GLY A 362 0.64 -11.11 -2.53
N PRO A 363 -0.13 -10.06 -2.86
CA PRO A 363 0.13 -8.71 -2.35
C PRO A 363 0.15 -8.61 -0.82
N ALA A 364 -0.77 -9.29 -0.13
CA ALA A 364 -0.86 -9.23 1.33
C ALA A 364 0.39 -9.76 2.06
N ALA A 365 1.07 -10.77 1.50
CA ALA A 365 2.30 -11.30 2.07
C ALA A 365 3.50 -10.36 1.82
N LEU A 366 3.57 -9.78 0.62
CA LEU A 366 4.62 -8.81 0.24
C LEU A 366 4.49 -7.49 1.01
N PHE A 367 3.27 -6.96 1.17
CA PHE A 367 3.03 -5.75 1.97
C PHE A 367 3.43 -5.95 3.43
N ASN A 368 3.08 -7.10 4.03
CA ASN A 368 3.50 -7.43 5.39
C ASN A 368 5.03 -7.60 5.52
N ASP A 369 5.71 -8.15 4.49
CA ASP A 369 7.17 -8.24 4.46
C ASP A 369 7.83 -6.85 4.44
N PHE A 370 7.33 -5.98 3.56
CA PHE A 370 7.77 -4.59 3.44
C PHE A 370 7.55 -3.78 4.72
N GLU A 371 6.35 -3.84 5.32
CA GLU A 371 6.06 -3.24 6.63
C GLU A 371 6.98 -3.79 7.74
N THR A 372 7.34 -5.08 7.67
CA THR A 372 8.21 -5.73 8.67
C THR A 372 9.67 -5.25 8.55
N TRP A 373 10.17 -5.09 7.33
CA TRP A 373 11.46 -4.51 7.02
C TRP A 373 11.54 -3.03 7.40
N GLU A 374 10.52 -2.24 7.03
CA GLU A 374 10.40 -0.82 7.38
C GLU A 374 10.33 -0.60 8.90
N ALA A 375 9.65 -1.48 9.63
CA ALA A 375 9.59 -1.46 11.08
C ALA A 375 10.92 -1.88 11.77
N THR A 376 11.96 -2.24 11.00
CA THR A 376 13.30 -2.62 11.51
C THR A 376 13.27 -3.71 12.58
N ARG A 377 12.36 -4.69 12.44
CA ARG A 377 12.26 -5.83 13.37
C ARG A 377 13.42 -6.80 13.13
N GLU A 378 13.85 -7.52 14.16
CA GLU A 378 14.88 -8.57 14.08
C GLU A 378 14.45 -9.83 13.29
N THR A 379 13.29 -9.77 12.62
CA THR A 379 12.76 -10.84 11.77
C THR A 379 13.32 -10.75 10.36
N PHE A 380 13.55 -11.90 9.73
CA PHE A 380 13.88 -11.98 8.31
C PHE A 380 12.79 -11.34 7.44
N SER A 381 13.21 -10.68 6.36
CA SER A 381 12.33 -10.20 5.30
C SER A 381 13.01 -10.33 3.93
N LEU A 382 12.21 -10.55 2.88
CA LEU A 382 12.71 -10.60 1.49
C LEU A 382 13.15 -9.20 1.01
N CYS A 383 12.53 -8.12 1.49
CA CYS A 383 12.97 -6.74 1.25
C CYS A 383 14.38 -6.42 1.80
N GLN A 384 14.94 -7.25 2.68
CA GLN A 384 16.35 -7.16 3.08
C GLN A 384 17.32 -7.56 1.94
N TYR A 385 16.81 -8.25 0.91
CA TYR A 385 17.54 -8.77 -0.25
C TYR A 385 16.86 -8.33 -1.56
N PRO A 386 16.81 -7.02 -1.90
CA PRO A 386 15.99 -6.52 -3.00
C PRO A 386 16.31 -7.12 -4.36
N PHE A 387 17.53 -7.60 -4.58
CA PHE A 387 17.95 -8.26 -5.83
C PHE A 387 17.27 -9.63 -6.07
N LEU A 388 16.60 -10.22 -5.07
CA LEU A 388 15.79 -11.42 -5.23
C LEU A 388 14.34 -11.11 -5.65
N LEU A 389 13.86 -9.89 -5.36
CA LEU A 389 12.52 -9.46 -5.74
C LEU A 389 12.47 -9.18 -7.25
N SER A 390 11.41 -9.63 -7.93
CA SER A 390 11.19 -9.26 -9.32
C SER A 390 10.91 -7.76 -9.44
N LEU A 391 11.14 -7.18 -10.62
CA LEU A 391 10.77 -5.80 -10.91
C LEU A 391 9.25 -5.56 -10.70
N GLY A 392 8.42 -6.57 -11.00
CA GLY A 392 6.98 -6.53 -10.75
C GLY A 392 6.62 -6.46 -9.25
N ALA A 393 7.28 -7.26 -8.42
CA ALA A 393 7.11 -7.19 -6.96
C ALA A 393 7.54 -5.82 -6.40
N LYS A 394 8.64 -5.24 -6.91
CA LYS A 394 9.10 -3.90 -6.49
C LYS A 394 8.13 -2.80 -6.90
N ILE A 395 7.62 -2.82 -8.13
CA ILE A 395 6.60 -1.87 -8.61
C ILE A 395 5.31 -1.99 -7.78
N LEU A 396 4.90 -3.21 -7.43
CA LEU A 396 3.76 -3.44 -6.54
C LEU A 396 3.98 -2.84 -5.14
N LEU A 397 5.17 -3.01 -4.55
CA LEU A 397 5.54 -2.39 -3.27
C LEU A 397 5.60 -0.86 -3.35
N LEU A 398 6.16 -0.31 -4.43
CA LEU A 398 6.21 1.14 -4.67
C LEU A 398 4.82 1.76 -4.81
N THR A 399 3.94 1.09 -5.56
CA THR A 399 2.54 1.48 -5.72
C THR A 399 1.81 1.46 -4.38
N TYR A 400 2.02 0.43 -3.57
CA TYR A 400 1.45 0.30 -2.23
C TYR A 400 1.96 1.36 -1.25
N ASP A 401 3.26 1.63 -1.22
CA ASP A 401 3.86 2.68 -0.38
C ASP A 401 3.29 4.07 -0.76
N GLY A 402 3.16 4.32 -2.07
CA GLY A 402 2.54 5.54 -2.60
C GLY A 402 1.04 5.68 -2.29
N GLU A 403 0.24 4.63 -2.49
CA GLU A 403 -1.18 4.62 -2.10
C GLU A 403 -1.36 4.84 -0.59
N ARG A 404 -0.49 4.24 0.24
CA ARG A 404 -0.47 4.41 1.68
C ARG A 404 -0.19 5.87 2.06
N GLU A 405 0.84 6.50 1.49
CA GLU A 405 1.12 7.92 1.72
C GLU A 405 -0.01 8.82 1.20
N MET A 406 -0.55 8.57 -0.01
CA MET A 406 -1.72 9.30 -0.53
C MET A 406 -2.91 9.27 0.44
N VAL A 407 -3.19 8.10 1.02
CA VAL A 407 -4.28 7.92 2.00
C VAL A 407 -3.97 8.64 3.31
N GLU A 408 -2.72 8.62 3.78
CA GLU A 408 -2.30 9.37 4.97
C GLU A 408 -2.44 10.88 4.76
N ARG A 409 -1.89 11.45 3.68
CA ARG A 409 -2.05 12.88 3.31
C ARG A 409 -3.50 13.29 3.12
N THR A 410 -4.31 12.44 2.49
CA THR A 410 -5.75 12.64 2.34
C THR A 410 -6.45 12.71 3.70
N ASN A 411 -6.10 11.81 4.62
CA ASN A 411 -6.65 11.80 5.97
C ASN A 411 -6.14 12.97 6.83
N GLU A 412 -4.91 13.43 6.64
CA GLU A 412 -4.38 14.66 7.25
C GLU A 412 -5.18 15.89 6.81
N ALA A 413 -5.37 16.10 5.50
CA ALA A 413 -6.20 17.19 4.98
C ALA A 413 -7.65 17.11 5.51
N TYR A 414 -8.26 15.92 5.54
CA TYR A 414 -9.59 15.75 6.14
C TYR A 414 -9.63 16.07 7.65
N ARG A 415 -8.56 15.79 8.40
CA ARG A 415 -8.47 16.17 9.82
C ARG A 415 -8.27 17.67 9.99
N ALA A 416 -7.39 18.28 9.19
CA ALA A 416 -7.18 19.73 9.15
C ALA A 416 -8.50 20.46 8.91
N ASN A 417 -9.30 20.01 7.93
CA ASN A 417 -10.63 20.55 7.61
C ASN A 417 -11.71 20.37 8.70
N LEU A 418 -11.46 19.56 9.73
CA LEU A 418 -12.34 19.47 10.91
C LEU A 418 -11.94 20.45 12.02
N SER A 419 -10.73 21.00 11.96
CA SER A 419 -10.16 21.96 12.91
C SER A 419 -9.94 23.37 12.36
N SER A 420 -9.94 23.53 11.04
CA SER A 420 -9.67 24.75 10.29
C SER A 420 -10.96 25.37 9.76
N GLU A 421 -11.00 26.71 9.67
CA GLU A 421 -12.05 27.42 8.91
C GLU A 421 -11.77 27.40 7.39
N GLU A 422 -10.51 27.24 6.99
CA GLU A 422 -10.08 27.07 5.61
C GLU A 422 -10.08 25.58 5.21
N ALA A 423 -10.74 25.26 4.09
CA ALA A 423 -10.87 23.88 3.60
C ALA A 423 -9.74 23.53 2.61
N GLU A 424 -8.75 22.78 3.09
CA GLU A 424 -7.68 22.20 2.28
C GLU A 424 -8.21 21.09 1.35
N SER A 425 -7.81 21.09 0.08
CA SER A 425 -8.18 20.02 -0.84
C SER A 425 -7.50 18.68 -0.43
N PRO A 426 -8.25 17.55 -0.37
CA PRO A 426 -7.67 16.22 -0.20
C PRO A 426 -6.96 15.71 -1.47
N LEU A 427 -7.12 16.39 -2.61
CA LEU A 427 -6.49 16.07 -3.89
C LEU A 427 -5.49 17.17 -4.28
N LEU A 428 -4.40 16.80 -4.95
CA LEU A 428 -3.56 17.76 -5.67
C LEU A 428 -4.24 18.06 -7.01
N VAL A 429 -4.94 19.19 -7.10
CA VAL A 429 -5.63 19.61 -8.33
C VAL A 429 -4.81 20.70 -8.99
N LEU A 430 -4.31 20.44 -10.21
CA LEU A 430 -3.64 21.44 -11.04
C LEU A 430 -4.61 21.88 -12.15
N ASN A 431 -4.89 23.19 -12.21
CA ASN A 431 -5.74 23.80 -13.25
C ASN A 431 -4.80 24.50 -14.25
N ILE A 432 -4.55 23.89 -15.40
CA ILE A 432 -3.48 24.31 -16.33
C ILE A 432 -4.09 24.87 -17.61
N ARG A 433 -3.55 25.97 -18.13
CA ARG A 433 -3.85 26.45 -19.50
C ARG A 433 -2.87 25.86 -20.49
N ARG A 434 -3.32 25.49 -21.69
CA ARG A 434 -2.48 24.84 -22.71
C ARG A 434 -1.33 25.71 -23.20
N ASP A 435 -1.55 27.02 -23.30
CA ASP A 435 -0.54 28.01 -23.70
C ASP A 435 0.48 28.29 -22.57
N HIS A 436 0.04 28.29 -21.30
CA HIS A 436 0.88 28.56 -20.12
C HIS A 436 1.39 27.30 -19.40
N LEU A 437 1.37 26.13 -20.06
CA LEU A 437 1.68 24.80 -19.50
C LEU A 437 2.80 24.74 -18.45
N VAL A 438 4.00 25.25 -18.75
CA VAL A 438 5.16 25.21 -17.83
C VAL A 438 4.95 26.15 -16.64
N ALA A 439 4.59 27.40 -16.89
CA ALA A 439 4.39 28.42 -15.86
C ALA A 439 3.28 28.05 -14.86
N ASP A 440 2.12 27.60 -15.36
CA ASP A 440 1.00 27.19 -14.52
C ASP A 440 1.36 25.94 -13.69
N SER A 441 2.12 25.01 -14.27
CA SER A 441 2.59 23.80 -13.58
C SER A 441 3.59 24.15 -12.48
N LEU A 442 4.64 24.92 -12.79
CA LEU A 442 5.64 25.38 -11.82
C LEU A 442 4.99 26.11 -10.65
N GLN A 443 4.15 27.11 -10.96
CA GLN A 443 3.49 27.93 -9.95
C GLN A 443 2.63 27.10 -9.00
N GLN A 444 1.77 26.21 -9.54
CA GLN A 444 0.84 25.44 -8.72
C GLN A 444 1.53 24.31 -7.96
N ILE A 445 2.58 23.72 -8.51
CA ILE A 445 3.39 22.70 -7.83
C ILE A 445 4.18 23.34 -6.67
N ALA A 446 4.81 24.50 -6.87
CA ALA A 446 5.49 25.26 -5.82
C ALA A 446 4.54 25.68 -4.67
N MET A 447 3.34 26.17 -5.02
CA MET A 447 2.29 26.46 -4.03
C MET A 447 1.86 25.22 -3.23
N ASN A 448 1.92 24.03 -3.83
CA ASN A 448 1.50 22.77 -3.21
C ASN A 448 2.66 21.86 -2.77
N HIS A 449 3.88 22.39 -2.53
CA HIS A 449 5.07 21.59 -2.16
C HIS A 449 4.87 20.59 -1.00
N ARG A 450 3.95 20.87 -0.05
CA ARG A 450 3.61 19.95 1.07
C ARG A 450 2.57 18.88 0.74
N GLY A 451 1.90 19.01 -0.40
CA GLY A 451 0.80 18.16 -0.86
C GLY A 451 1.11 17.38 -2.12
N LEU A 452 2.37 17.30 -2.55
CA LEU A 452 2.77 16.63 -3.79
C LEU A 452 2.42 15.14 -3.80
N THR A 453 2.43 14.48 -2.64
CA THR A 453 2.05 13.07 -2.47
C THR A 453 0.54 12.86 -2.22
N LYS A 454 -0.30 13.87 -2.42
CA LYS A 454 -1.77 13.68 -2.54
C LYS A 454 -2.11 13.10 -3.92
N PRO A 455 -3.28 12.45 -4.09
CA PRO A 455 -3.71 11.98 -5.42
C PRO A 455 -3.78 13.14 -6.41
N LEU A 456 -2.97 13.07 -7.46
CA LEU A 456 -2.89 14.06 -8.54
C LEU A 456 -4.15 14.02 -9.39
N ARG A 457 -4.64 15.20 -9.76
CA ARG A 457 -5.71 15.41 -10.74
C ARG A 457 -5.40 16.63 -11.61
N ILE A 458 -5.44 16.46 -12.92
CA ILE A 458 -5.33 17.56 -13.88
C ILE A 458 -6.72 18.08 -14.28
N LYS A 459 -6.82 19.39 -14.49
CA LYS A 459 -7.88 20.02 -15.26
C LYS A 459 -7.25 20.99 -16.25
N TRP A 460 -7.67 20.93 -17.50
CA TRP A 460 -7.40 22.00 -18.44
C TRP A 460 -8.41 23.14 -18.20
N GLU A 461 -7.95 24.39 -18.21
CA GLU A 461 -8.87 25.53 -18.16
C GLU A 461 -9.71 25.60 -19.45
N ASP A 462 -10.97 26.01 -19.31
CA ASP A 462 -11.99 26.06 -20.38
C ASP A 462 -12.34 24.73 -21.10
N GLU A 463 -11.89 23.57 -20.58
CA GLU A 463 -12.24 22.25 -21.15
C GLU A 463 -13.08 21.37 -20.21
N GLU A 464 -14.14 20.75 -20.75
CA GLU A 464 -14.95 19.77 -20.01
C GLU A 464 -14.25 18.41 -19.93
N GLY A 465 -13.61 18.12 -18.80
CA GLY A 465 -12.89 16.87 -18.57
C GLY A 465 -13.05 16.29 -17.17
N ILE A 466 -13.44 15.02 -17.08
CA ILE A 466 -13.23 14.22 -15.87
C ILE A 466 -11.93 13.44 -16.06
N ASP A 467 -10.88 13.92 -15.39
CA ASP A 467 -9.62 13.20 -15.31
C ASP A 467 -9.83 11.80 -14.73
N ALA A 468 -9.68 10.83 -15.63
CA ALA A 468 -9.74 9.41 -15.35
C ALA A 468 -8.36 8.75 -15.59
N GLY A 469 -7.27 9.50 -15.41
CA GLY A 469 -5.91 9.11 -15.76
C GLY A 469 -5.44 9.71 -17.09
N GLY A 470 -6.33 9.81 -18.07
CA GLY A 470 -6.02 10.32 -19.40
C GLY A 470 -5.46 11.75 -19.41
N LEU A 471 -6.06 12.67 -18.64
CA LEU A 471 -5.60 14.07 -18.59
C LEU A 471 -4.25 14.21 -17.87
N ARG A 472 -3.96 13.32 -16.90
CA ARG A 472 -2.63 13.26 -16.26
C ARG A 472 -1.57 12.78 -17.24
N LYS A 473 -1.86 11.70 -17.97
CA LYS A 473 -0.95 11.16 -19.00
C LYS A 473 -0.67 12.18 -20.10
N GLU A 474 -1.70 12.90 -20.55
CA GLU A 474 -1.55 14.02 -21.49
C GLU A 474 -0.67 15.15 -20.92
N TRP A 475 -0.92 15.60 -19.68
CA TRP A 475 -0.13 16.65 -19.04
C TRP A 475 1.34 16.27 -18.87
N PHE A 476 1.64 15.06 -18.37
CA PHE A 476 3.01 14.54 -18.29
C PHE A 476 3.71 14.58 -19.66
N LEU A 477 3.04 14.06 -20.69
CA LEU A 477 3.57 14.00 -22.05
C LEU A 477 3.87 15.39 -22.62
N LEU A 478 2.92 16.33 -22.50
CA LEU A 478 3.09 17.69 -23.02
C LEU A 478 4.16 18.46 -22.23
N LEU A 479 4.21 18.30 -20.90
CA LEU A 479 5.16 19.01 -20.05
C LEU A 479 6.59 18.51 -20.28
N CYS A 480 6.81 17.18 -20.29
CA CYS A 480 8.11 16.60 -20.60
C CYS A 480 8.58 17.00 -22.01
N ARG A 481 7.73 16.89 -23.03
CA ARG A 481 8.10 17.31 -24.40
C ARG A 481 8.53 18.78 -24.48
N LYS A 482 7.93 19.66 -23.68
CA LYS A 482 8.28 21.10 -23.68
C LYS A 482 9.54 21.42 -22.87
N LEU A 483 9.80 20.72 -21.78
CA LEU A 483 10.99 20.93 -20.93
C LEU A 483 12.26 20.27 -21.48
N PHE A 484 12.12 19.17 -22.22
CA PHE A 484 13.22 18.47 -22.90
C PHE A 484 13.40 18.88 -24.38
N ASP A 485 12.65 19.88 -24.87
CA ASP A 485 12.90 20.46 -26.19
C ASP A 485 14.25 21.20 -26.17
N PRO A 486 15.18 20.95 -27.12
CA PRO A 486 16.44 21.69 -27.20
C PRO A 486 16.26 23.21 -27.29
N GLN A 487 15.14 23.69 -27.85
CA GLN A 487 14.80 25.11 -27.92
C GLN A 487 14.43 25.72 -26.55
N PHE A 488 14.09 24.89 -25.56
CA PHE A 488 13.88 25.32 -24.17
C PHE A 488 15.20 25.55 -23.42
N GLY A 489 16.31 24.97 -23.90
CA GLY A 489 17.67 25.28 -23.43
C GLY A 489 18.14 24.58 -22.15
N MET A 490 17.28 23.80 -21.47
CA MET A 490 17.66 23.06 -20.26
C MET A 490 18.57 21.85 -20.52
N PHE A 491 18.44 21.21 -21.69
CA PHE A 491 19.15 19.99 -22.00
C PHE A 491 19.79 20.03 -23.39
N LEU A 492 20.96 19.41 -23.52
CA LEU A 492 21.72 19.24 -24.76
C LEU A 492 21.52 17.81 -25.27
N VAL A 493 21.37 17.64 -26.58
CA VAL A 493 21.25 16.32 -27.24
C VAL A 493 22.62 15.86 -27.72
N ASP A 494 23.01 14.63 -27.40
CA ASP A 494 24.15 13.97 -28.04
C ASP A 494 23.69 13.30 -29.36
N GLU A 495 24.35 13.62 -30.48
CA GLU A 495 23.93 13.13 -31.80
C GLU A 495 24.11 11.61 -31.98
N GLU A 496 25.08 11.00 -31.28
CA GLU A 496 25.41 9.59 -31.45
C GLU A 496 24.56 8.68 -30.55
N SER A 497 24.40 9.03 -29.27
CA SER A 497 23.59 8.27 -28.31
C SER A 497 22.09 8.60 -28.38
N GLN A 498 21.73 9.76 -28.94
CA GLN A 498 20.37 10.34 -28.91
C GLN A 498 19.85 10.59 -27.48
N TYR A 499 20.71 10.57 -26.46
CA TYR A 499 20.37 10.98 -25.11
C TYR A 499 20.43 12.50 -24.93
N VAL A 500 19.72 12.97 -23.90
CA VAL A 500 19.78 14.36 -23.44
C VAL A 500 20.52 14.46 -22.11
N TRP A 501 21.36 15.48 -21.99
CA TRP A 501 22.13 15.79 -20.79
C TRP A 501 21.85 17.21 -20.29
N PHE A 502 22.02 17.43 -18.99
CA PHE A 502 21.84 18.75 -18.37
C PHE A 502 22.77 19.76 -19.05
N ASN A 503 22.23 20.92 -19.46
CA ASN A 503 23.03 21.99 -20.04
C ASN A 503 23.81 22.73 -18.92
N PRO A 504 25.16 22.71 -18.90
CA PRO A 504 25.96 23.45 -17.92
C PRO A 504 25.67 24.96 -17.91
N ALA A 505 25.34 25.52 -19.09
CA ALA A 505 25.05 26.94 -19.27
C ALA A 505 23.63 27.37 -18.85
N ALA A 506 22.76 26.43 -18.45
CA ALA A 506 21.39 26.73 -17.99
C ALA A 506 21.36 27.24 -16.53
N VAL A 507 22.15 28.28 -16.25
CA VAL A 507 22.22 28.96 -14.95
C VAL A 507 20.97 29.82 -14.75
N GLY A 508 20.36 29.79 -13.56
CA GLY A 508 19.13 30.55 -13.29
C GLY A 508 17.83 29.82 -13.66
N MET A 509 17.92 28.56 -14.11
CA MET A 509 16.76 27.68 -14.41
C MET A 509 16.56 26.60 -13.33
N GLU A 510 17.04 26.81 -12.11
CA GLU A 510 16.98 25.84 -11.02
C GLU A 510 15.54 25.41 -10.68
N ASP A 511 14.59 26.34 -10.74
CA ASP A 511 13.17 26.07 -10.52
C ASP A 511 12.56 25.18 -11.62
N ASP A 512 13.01 25.32 -12.88
CA ASP A 512 12.58 24.45 -13.99
C ASP A 512 13.18 23.04 -13.85
N PHE A 513 14.46 22.92 -13.47
CA PHE A 513 15.06 21.61 -13.17
C PHE A 513 14.36 20.93 -11.98
N TRP A 514 14.03 21.69 -10.93
CA TRP A 514 13.21 21.21 -9.83
C TRP A 514 11.83 20.74 -10.29
N LEU A 515 11.16 21.47 -11.20
CA LEU A 515 9.91 21.02 -11.82
C LEU A 515 10.07 19.72 -12.61
N VAL A 516 11.14 19.54 -13.39
CA VAL A 516 11.43 18.26 -14.08
C VAL A 516 11.59 17.14 -13.06
N GLY A 517 12.27 17.41 -11.93
CA GLY A 517 12.41 16.47 -10.81
C GLY A 517 11.06 16.06 -10.22
N VAL A 518 10.25 17.04 -9.81
CA VAL A 518 8.91 16.80 -9.23
C VAL A 518 8.01 16.08 -10.24
N THR A 519 8.06 16.46 -11.53
CA THR A 519 7.27 15.82 -12.60
C THR A 519 7.67 14.36 -12.77
N THR A 520 8.97 14.06 -12.74
CA THR A 520 9.50 12.69 -12.80
C THR A 520 9.05 11.86 -11.60
N GLY A 521 9.10 12.44 -10.40
CA GLY A 521 8.63 11.79 -9.17
C GLY A 521 7.11 11.57 -9.17
N LEU A 522 6.32 12.56 -9.61
CA LEU A 522 4.86 12.45 -9.74
C LEU A 522 4.47 11.38 -10.76
N ALA A 523 5.20 11.24 -11.87
CA ALA A 523 4.95 10.22 -12.88
C ALA A 523 5.17 8.82 -12.30
N LEU A 524 6.32 8.60 -11.65
CA LEU A 524 6.65 7.37 -10.95
C LEU A 524 5.59 7.01 -9.89
N PHE A 525 5.18 7.98 -9.07
CA PHE A 525 4.19 7.82 -7.99
C PHE A 525 2.75 7.60 -8.49
N ASN A 526 2.46 7.94 -9.75
CA ASN A 526 1.16 7.71 -10.39
C ASN A 526 1.17 6.56 -11.43
N GLY A 527 2.28 5.79 -11.52
CA GLY A 527 2.40 4.68 -12.46
C GLY A 527 2.41 5.10 -13.94
N ALA A 528 2.93 6.29 -14.25
CA ALA A 528 3.03 6.81 -15.60
C ALA A 528 4.48 6.77 -16.11
N ASN A 529 4.71 6.13 -17.25
CA ASN A 529 5.99 6.18 -17.95
C ASN A 529 6.19 7.53 -18.63
N LEU A 530 7.43 8.02 -18.63
CA LEU A 530 7.86 9.27 -19.27
C LEU A 530 8.79 8.98 -20.45
N ASP A 531 8.44 9.55 -21.60
CA ASP A 531 9.30 9.59 -22.78
C ASP A 531 10.38 10.68 -22.60
N ILE A 532 11.36 10.40 -21.73
CA ILE A 532 12.49 11.29 -21.43
C ILE A 532 13.81 10.58 -21.82
N PRO A 533 14.62 11.12 -22.75
CA PRO A 533 15.82 10.46 -23.22
C PRO A 533 17.06 10.66 -22.30
N LEU A 534 16.88 10.56 -20.99
CA LEU A 534 18.00 10.64 -20.05
C LEU A 534 18.88 9.38 -20.12
N PRO A 535 20.21 9.49 -19.99
CA PRO A 535 21.12 8.35 -20.01
C PRO A 535 21.08 7.55 -18.69
N PRO A 536 21.54 6.28 -18.66
CA PRO A 536 21.49 5.43 -17.46
C PRO A 536 22.24 6.03 -16.26
N VAL A 537 23.29 6.82 -16.51
CA VAL A 537 24.04 7.54 -15.46
C VAL A 537 23.18 8.50 -14.63
N THR A 538 22.13 9.11 -15.20
CA THR A 538 21.19 9.94 -14.42
C THR A 538 20.52 9.15 -13.30
N TYR A 539 20.13 7.90 -13.59
CA TYR A 539 19.51 7.02 -12.61
C TYR A 539 20.53 6.45 -11.62
N LYS A 540 21.81 6.28 -12.02
CA LYS A 540 22.93 5.95 -11.12
C LYS A 540 23.15 7.06 -10.08
N LEU A 541 23.09 8.33 -10.50
CA LEU A 541 23.20 9.51 -9.63
C LEU A 541 21.97 9.70 -8.72
N LEU A 542 20.75 9.41 -9.19
CA LEU A 542 19.54 9.45 -8.36
C LEU A 542 19.53 8.34 -7.29
N ALA A 543 19.96 7.13 -7.64
CA ALA A 543 19.86 5.95 -6.77
C ALA A 543 20.96 5.89 -5.68
N ALA A 544 22.13 6.52 -5.89
CA ALA A 544 23.25 6.40 -4.97
C ALA A 544 24.17 7.64 -4.94
N ALA A 545 24.44 8.12 -3.73
CA ALA A 545 25.38 9.22 -3.45
C ALA A 545 26.87 8.84 -3.53
N SER A 546 27.20 7.57 -3.79
CA SER A 546 28.56 7.02 -3.63
C SER A 546 28.95 5.99 -4.68
N THR A 547 28.38 6.07 -5.89
CA THR A 547 28.82 5.25 -7.03
C THR A 547 30.08 5.86 -7.63
N SER A 548 31.17 5.07 -7.76
CA SER A 548 32.30 5.45 -8.61
C SER A 548 31.84 5.43 -10.07
N LEU A 549 31.79 6.62 -10.67
CA LEU A 549 31.60 6.81 -12.10
C LEU A 549 32.84 6.33 -12.86
N LYS A 550 32.63 5.85 -14.08
CA LYS A 550 33.67 5.27 -14.94
C LYS A 550 33.55 5.82 -16.35
N LEU A 551 34.63 5.67 -17.12
CA LEU A 551 34.64 5.97 -18.55
C LEU A 551 33.52 5.27 -19.33
N SER A 552 33.07 4.08 -18.88
CA SER A 552 31.91 3.39 -19.45
C SER A 552 30.57 4.12 -19.25
N ASP A 553 30.41 4.86 -18.15
CA ASP A 553 29.19 5.65 -17.90
C ASP A 553 29.16 6.90 -18.79
N LEU A 554 30.34 7.50 -19.06
CA LEU A 554 30.47 8.55 -20.08
C LEU A 554 30.23 7.99 -21.49
N ALA A 555 30.68 6.77 -21.79
CA ALA A 555 30.48 6.12 -23.08
C ALA A 555 29.00 5.81 -23.39
N GLU A 556 28.14 5.67 -22.37
CA GLU A 556 26.68 5.58 -22.56
C GLU A 556 26.08 6.93 -23.01
N LEU A 557 26.63 8.06 -22.55
CA LEU A 557 26.13 9.41 -22.86
C LEU A 557 26.76 10.01 -24.13
N ASN A 558 28.09 10.07 -24.19
CA ASN A 558 28.86 10.62 -25.30
C ASN A 558 29.92 9.59 -25.74
N PRO A 559 29.58 8.67 -26.65
CA PRO A 559 30.45 7.57 -27.05
C PRO A 559 31.72 8.06 -27.76
N SER A 560 31.61 9.13 -28.55
CA SER A 560 32.75 9.74 -29.27
C SER A 560 33.83 10.28 -28.34
N LEU A 561 33.46 11.06 -27.32
CA LEU A 561 34.41 11.59 -26.33
C LEU A 561 35.03 10.47 -25.50
N ALA A 562 34.23 9.47 -25.08
CA ALA A 562 34.72 8.34 -24.32
C ALA A 562 35.75 7.50 -25.12
N ARG A 563 35.54 7.31 -26.43
CA ARG A 563 36.55 6.69 -27.32
C ARG A 563 37.86 7.50 -27.39
N GLY A 564 37.78 8.84 -27.41
CA GLY A 564 38.97 9.70 -27.39
C GLY A 564 39.77 9.58 -26.09
N LEU A 565 39.09 9.49 -24.95
CA LEU A 565 39.73 9.28 -23.65
C LEU A 565 40.29 7.85 -23.50
N ASP A 566 39.63 6.84 -24.06
CA ASP A 566 40.16 5.46 -24.11
C ASP A 566 41.41 5.36 -24.99
N GLN A 567 41.47 6.06 -26.13
CA GLN A 567 42.67 6.17 -26.96
C GLN A 567 43.85 6.81 -26.20
N LEU A 568 43.59 7.84 -25.38
CA LEU A 568 44.59 8.45 -24.49
C LEU A 568 45.14 7.46 -23.45
N LEU A 569 44.28 6.61 -22.87
CA LEU A 569 44.68 5.55 -21.93
C LEU A 569 45.48 4.41 -22.61
N GLN A 570 45.23 4.14 -23.88
CA GLN A 570 45.88 3.06 -24.63
C GLN A 570 47.20 3.48 -25.32
N HIS A 571 47.45 4.78 -25.50
CA HIS A 571 48.64 5.29 -26.18
C HIS A 571 49.97 4.86 -25.50
N PRO A 572 51.09 4.71 -26.23
CA PRO A 572 52.43 4.65 -25.64
C PRO A 572 52.70 5.82 -24.69
N ALA A 573 53.17 5.51 -23.48
CA ALA A 573 53.29 6.46 -22.36
C ALA A 573 54.34 7.57 -22.60
N GLU A 574 55.36 7.29 -23.41
CA GLU A 574 56.47 8.20 -23.74
C GLU A 574 56.02 9.38 -24.63
N ASP A 575 54.97 9.17 -25.44
CA ASP A 575 54.52 10.12 -26.47
C ASP A 575 53.24 10.89 -26.08
N VAL A 576 52.67 10.65 -24.90
CA VAL A 576 51.33 11.21 -24.53
C VAL A 576 51.33 12.75 -24.52
N GLU A 577 52.31 13.36 -23.86
CA GLU A 577 52.37 14.81 -23.68
C GLU A 577 52.53 15.53 -25.02
N SER A 578 53.47 15.06 -25.85
CA SER A 578 53.78 15.63 -27.17
C SER A 578 52.70 15.37 -28.22
N THR A 579 51.96 14.27 -28.13
CA THR A 579 50.92 13.90 -29.11
C THR A 579 49.59 14.59 -28.80
N PHE A 580 49.16 14.60 -27.53
CA PHE A 580 47.83 15.11 -27.16
C PHE A 580 47.84 16.58 -26.75
N CYS A 581 48.97 17.11 -26.26
CA CYS A 581 49.13 18.51 -25.84
C CYS A 581 47.97 19.02 -24.94
N ARG A 582 47.52 18.18 -24.00
CA ARG A 582 46.45 18.51 -23.04
C ARG A 582 47.02 18.89 -21.69
N THR A 583 46.29 19.74 -20.98
CA THR A 583 46.49 20.09 -19.58
C THR A 583 45.29 19.64 -18.76
N PHE A 584 45.34 19.74 -17.43
CA PHE A 584 44.25 19.33 -16.53
C PHE A 584 43.12 20.36 -16.50
N VAL A 585 42.47 20.60 -17.65
CA VAL A 585 41.40 21.58 -17.83
C VAL A 585 40.18 20.92 -18.47
N GLY A 586 39.04 21.03 -17.80
CA GLY A 586 37.71 20.72 -18.34
C GLY A 586 37.14 21.92 -19.10
N GLN A 587 36.40 21.67 -20.17
CA GLN A 587 35.82 22.71 -21.02
C GLN A 587 34.33 22.44 -21.27
N TYR A 588 33.52 23.50 -21.30
CA TYR A 588 32.13 23.46 -21.80
C TYR A 588 31.76 24.77 -22.49
N GLU A 589 30.79 24.74 -23.40
CA GLU A 589 30.31 25.95 -24.07
C GLU A 589 29.18 26.61 -23.26
N ALA A 590 29.26 27.93 -23.07
CA ALA A 590 28.21 28.73 -22.46
C ALA A 590 28.05 30.05 -23.22
N TRP A 591 26.83 30.32 -23.70
CA TRP A 591 26.47 31.54 -24.43
C TRP A 591 27.34 31.87 -25.67
N GLY A 592 27.97 30.86 -26.28
CA GLY A 592 28.87 31.00 -27.43
C GLY A 592 30.34 31.22 -27.07
N GLU A 593 30.69 31.17 -25.78
CA GLU A 593 32.07 31.21 -25.28
C GLU A 593 32.44 29.85 -24.66
N VAL A 594 33.71 29.46 -24.73
CA VAL A 594 34.22 28.24 -24.09
C VAL A 594 34.68 28.59 -22.68
N VAL A 595 34.04 27.99 -21.68
CA VAL A 595 34.40 28.13 -20.26
C VAL A 595 35.39 27.03 -19.90
N GLU A 596 36.56 27.45 -19.42
CA GLU A 596 37.63 26.55 -18.94
C GLU A 596 37.58 26.40 -17.42
N VAL A 597 37.80 25.19 -16.92
CA VAL A 597 37.80 24.85 -15.49
C VAL A 597 38.98 23.94 -15.16
N ASP A 598 39.90 24.44 -14.34
CA ASP A 598 41.07 23.73 -13.80
C ASP A 598 40.64 22.49 -12.98
N LEU A 599 40.86 21.27 -13.50
CA LEU A 599 40.49 19.99 -12.88
C LEU A 599 41.25 19.71 -11.57
N VAL A 600 42.47 20.24 -11.47
CA VAL A 600 43.33 20.26 -10.27
C VAL A 600 43.81 21.68 -10.02
N GLU A 601 44.43 21.95 -8.88
CA GLU A 601 44.99 23.27 -8.58
C GLU A 601 46.06 23.67 -9.62
N ASN A 602 45.85 24.81 -10.30
CA ASN A 602 46.60 25.28 -11.46
C ASN A 602 46.60 24.28 -12.64
N GLY A 603 45.49 23.59 -12.89
CA GLY A 603 45.36 22.53 -13.90
C GLY A 603 45.77 22.94 -15.31
N SER A 604 45.56 24.21 -15.68
CA SER A 604 46.04 24.86 -16.91
C SER A 604 47.56 24.86 -17.09
N GLU A 605 48.35 24.78 -16.00
CA GLU A 605 49.82 24.64 -16.04
C GLU A 605 50.30 23.19 -15.94
N VAL A 606 49.41 22.22 -15.65
CA VAL A 606 49.77 20.80 -15.45
C VAL A 606 49.53 20.00 -16.73
N PRO A 607 50.58 19.52 -17.43
CA PRO A 607 50.42 18.71 -18.64
C PRO A 607 49.94 17.28 -18.34
N VAL A 608 49.19 16.71 -19.30
CA VAL A 608 48.79 15.31 -19.31
C VAL A 608 49.92 14.47 -19.90
N THR A 609 50.42 13.54 -19.10
CA THR A 609 51.57 12.66 -19.37
C THR A 609 51.16 11.19 -19.29
N GLY A 610 52.02 10.27 -19.74
CA GLY A 610 51.76 8.84 -19.62
C GLY A 610 51.58 8.32 -18.18
N GLN A 611 52.02 9.07 -17.17
CA GLN A 611 51.91 8.70 -15.75
C GLN A 611 50.59 9.17 -15.11
N ASN A 612 50.14 10.39 -15.42
CA ASN A 612 48.96 11.02 -14.79
C ASN A 612 47.67 10.94 -15.66
N ARG A 613 47.74 10.42 -16.89
CA ARG A 613 46.57 10.28 -17.79
C ARG A 613 45.36 9.56 -17.21
N GLN A 614 45.54 8.59 -16.29
CA GLN A 614 44.41 7.91 -15.66
C GLN A 614 43.65 8.87 -14.74
N GLU A 615 44.39 9.63 -13.92
CA GLU A 615 43.84 10.68 -13.05
C GLU A 615 43.14 11.78 -13.86
N TYR A 616 43.73 12.21 -14.98
CA TYR A 616 43.09 13.14 -15.91
C TYR A 616 41.75 12.60 -16.45
N VAL A 617 41.70 11.34 -16.90
CA VAL A 617 40.46 10.74 -17.42
C VAL A 617 39.41 10.58 -16.32
N ASP A 618 39.81 10.14 -15.13
CA ASP A 618 38.89 9.97 -13.99
C ASP A 618 38.30 11.32 -13.55
N LEU A 619 39.11 12.37 -13.45
CA LEU A 619 38.67 13.73 -13.15
C LEU A 619 37.82 14.34 -14.27
N MET A 620 38.14 14.08 -15.54
CA MET A 620 37.33 14.55 -16.68
C MET A 620 35.94 13.89 -16.67
N VAL A 621 35.85 12.60 -16.36
CA VAL A 621 34.58 11.87 -16.21
C VAL A 621 33.76 12.45 -15.05
N GLU A 622 34.38 12.72 -13.89
CA GLU A 622 33.70 13.37 -12.75
C GLU A 622 33.24 14.80 -13.07
N PHE A 623 34.06 15.58 -13.80
CA PHE A 623 33.71 16.94 -14.23
C PHE A 623 32.51 16.96 -15.19
N LEU A 624 32.49 16.11 -16.21
CA LEU A 624 31.42 16.08 -17.22
C LEU A 624 30.09 15.54 -16.67
N LEU A 625 30.16 14.54 -15.79
CA LEU A 625 28.96 13.85 -15.27
C LEU A 625 28.43 14.43 -13.95
N VAL A 626 29.23 15.22 -13.22
CA VAL A 626 28.84 15.79 -11.93
C VAL A 626 29.20 17.27 -11.82
N GLY A 627 30.47 17.63 -12.01
CA GLY A 627 30.97 18.98 -11.70
C GLY A 627 30.27 20.10 -12.49
N SER A 628 30.31 19.99 -13.81
CA SER A 628 29.76 20.96 -14.78
C SER A 628 28.24 21.14 -14.71
N VAL A 629 27.50 20.15 -14.21
CA VAL A 629 26.03 20.15 -14.16
C VAL A 629 25.48 20.12 -12.72
N SER A 630 26.33 20.44 -11.74
CA SER A 630 26.06 20.20 -10.33
C SER A 630 24.85 20.96 -9.77
N SER A 631 24.61 22.22 -10.16
CA SER A 631 23.45 23.00 -9.73
C SER A 631 22.15 22.54 -10.38
N GLN A 632 22.19 22.21 -11.67
CA GLN A 632 21.05 21.73 -12.45
C GLN A 632 20.60 20.35 -11.95
N PHE A 633 21.56 19.42 -11.81
CA PHE A 633 21.29 18.07 -11.29
C PHE A 633 20.82 18.11 -9.82
N ALA A 634 21.42 18.94 -8.96
CA ALA A 634 20.99 19.05 -7.56
C ALA A 634 19.54 19.53 -7.44
N SER A 635 19.12 20.49 -8.26
CA SER A 635 17.74 20.99 -8.29
C SER A 635 16.76 19.92 -8.79
N PHE A 636 17.12 19.19 -9.85
CA PHE A 636 16.36 18.04 -10.35
C PHE A 636 16.23 16.91 -9.30
N ALA A 637 17.34 16.49 -8.69
CA ALA A 637 17.35 15.45 -7.68
C ALA A 637 16.56 15.84 -6.43
N LYS A 638 16.60 17.12 -6.03
CA LYS A 638 15.76 17.68 -4.96
C LYS A 638 14.27 17.56 -5.30
N GLY A 639 13.85 18.00 -6.49
CA GLY A 639 12.44 17.91 -6.91
C GLY A 639 11.92 16.48 -6.94
N PHE A 640 12.75 15.55 -7.44
CA PHE A 640 12.44 14.11 -7.43
C PHE A 640 12.29 13.57 -6.00
N ALA A 641 13.19 13.96 -5.10
CA ALA A 641 13.17 13.54 -3.69
C ALA A 641 11.98 14.08 -2.88
N GLU A 642 11.40 15.22 -3.26
CA GLU A 642 10.22 15.79 -2.59
C GLU A 642 8.95 14.96 -2.82
N VAL A 643 8.89 14.15 -3.89
CA VAL A 643 7.77 13.23 -4.17
C VAL A 643 8.09 11.80 -3.74
N CYS A 644 9.30 11.31 -4.05
CA CYS A 644 9.66 9.90 -3.88
C CYS A 644 10.37 9.62 -2.53
N ALA A 645 9.86 10.19 -1.44
CA ALA A 645 10.45 10.10 -0.11
C ALA A 645 10.19 8.75 0.62
N GLY A 646 9.37 7.87 0.05
CA GLY A 646 9.03 6.55 0.59
C GLY A 646 10.20 5.55 0.61
N ASN A 647 10.12 4.53 1.45
CA ASN A 647 11.20 3.54 1.56
C ASN A 647 11.25 2.61 0.34
N ALA A 648 10.14 2.40 -0.37
CA ALA A 648 10.07 1.44 -1.48
C ALA A 648 11.03 1.77 -2.64
N LEU A 649 11.37 3.05 -2.86
CA LEU A 649 12.32 3.44 -3.90
C LEU A 649 13.71 2.82 -3.68
N SER A 650 14.13 2.64 -2.42
CA SER A 650 15.44 2.06 -2.09
C SER A 650 15.57 0.56 -2.41
N LEU A 651 14.49 -0.11 -2.82
CA LEU A 651 14.52 -1.50 -3.32
C LEU A 651 14.99 -1.60 -4.79
N PHE A 652 15.00 -0.49 -5.52
CA PHE A 652 15.36 -0.43 -6.95
C PHE A 652 16.84 -0.08 -7.14
N ARG A 653 17.44 -0.68 -8.16
CA ARG A 653 18.73 -0.26 -8.72
C ARG A 653 18.54 0.82 -9.77
N ALA A 654 19.63 1.48 -10.16
CA ALA A 654 19.63 2.49 -11.21
C ALA A 654 19.02 1.97 -12.52
N GLU A 655 19.43 0.78 -12.93
CA GLU A 655 18.98 0.13 -14.17
C GLU A 655 17.49 -0.28 -14.09
N GLU A 656 16.99 -0.60 -12.88
CA GLU A 656 15.56 -0.86 -12.66
C GLU A 656 14.73 0.42 -12.62
N LEU A 657 15.26 1.47 -11.99
CA LEU A 657 14.61 2.77 -11.87
C LEU A 657 14.44 3.43 -13.25
N GLU A 658 15.43 3.28 -14.13
CA GLU A 658 15.28 3.66 -15.54
C GLU A 658 14.09 2.93 -16.19
N LEU A 659 14.00 1.61 -16.04
CA LEU A 659 12.91 0.82 -16.63
C LEU A 659 11.54 1.24 -16.10
N VAL A 660 11.40 1.53 -14.81
CA VAL A 660 10.11 2.03 -14.26
C VAL A 660 9.76 3.41 -14.80
N ILE A 661 10.72 4.33 -14.90
CA ILE A 661 10.45 5.70 -15.35
C ILE A 661 10.22 5.75 -16.87
N ARG A 662 11.06 5.12 -17.68
CA ARG A 662 11.01 5.22 -19.16
C ARG A 662 10.22 4.12 -19.85
N GLY A 663 10.09 2.96 -19.22
CA GLY A 663 9.62 1.74 -19.87
C GLY A 663 10.75 0.92 -20.51
N SER A 664 10.43 -0.36 -20.78
CA SER A 664 11.35 -1.33 -21.37
C SER A 664 11.64 -1.03 -22.85
N PRO A 665 12.92 -1.03 -23.27
CA PRO A 665 13.33 -0.93 -24.67
C PRO A 665 13.31 -2.29 -25.39
N GLU A 666 12.76 -3.36 -24.81
CA GLU A 666 12.67 -4.68 -25.46
C GLU A 666 11.89 -4.63 -26.79
N GLU A 667 12.13 -5.63 -27.64
CA GLU A 667 11.43 -5.79 -28.91
C GLU A 667 9.97 -6.24 -28.70
N LEU A 668 9.09 -5.88 -29.63
CA LEU A 668 7.66 -6.23 -29.54
C LEU A 668 7.44 -7.69 -29.99
N ASP A 669 7.24 -8.59 -29.03
CA ASP A 669 6.61 -9.88 -29.31
C ASP A 669 5.13 -9.66 -29.71
N ILE A 670 4.88 -9.77 -31.00
CA ILE A 670 3.58 -9.52 -31.61
C ILE A 670 2.52 -10.54 -31.17
N GLU A 671 2.91 -11.79 -30.91
CA GLU A 671 1.97 -12.82 -30.45
C GLU A 671 1.61 -12.63 -28.97
N ALA A 672 2.59 -12.26 -28.13
CA ALA A 672 2.32 -11.86 -26.75
C ALA A 672 1.40 -10.63 -26.68
N LEU A 673 1.63 -9.62 -27.53
CA LEU A 673 0.81 -8.41 -27.60
C LEU A 673 -0.60 -8.73 -28.12
N ARG A 674 -0.72 -9.58 -29.14
CA ARG A 674 -1.99 -10.08 -29.67
C ARG A 674 -2.82 -10.81 -28.61
N ALA A 675 -2.17 -11.59 -27.75
CA ALA A 675 -2.82 -12.36 -26.70
C ALA A 675 -3.44 -11.50 -25.57
N VAL A 676 -2.87 -10.33 -25.28
CA VAL A 676 -3.38 -9.40 -24.24
C VAL A 676 -4.23 -8.24 -24.78
N THR A 677 -4.31 -8.08 -26.10
CA THR A 677 -5.08 -7.00 -26.74
C THR A 677 -6.59 -7.18 -26.55
N ILE A 678 -7.27 -6.10 -26.17
CA ILE A 678 -8.73 -6.04 -25.99
C ILE A 678 -9.39 -5.58 -27.30
N TYR A 679 -10.36 -6.34 -27.80
CA TYR A 679 -11.11 -6.04 -29.01
C TYR A 679 -12.51 -5.51 -28.66
N ASP A 680 -12.88 -4.33 -29.17
CA ASP A 680 -14.16 -3.66 -28.93
C ASP A 680 -14.88 -3.36 -30.24
N GLY A 681 -16.08 -3.89 -30.42
CA GLY A 681 -16.80 -3.90 -31.70
C GLY A 681 -16.17 -4.82 -32.78
N PHE A 682 -15.08 -5.49 -32.47
CA PHE A 682 -14.41 -6.51 -33.29
C PHE A 682 -14.54 -7.92 -32.66
N SER A 683 -14.53 -8.94 -33.51
CA SER A 683 -14.38 -10.35 -33.15
C SER A 683 -12.90 -10.76 -33.33
N PRO A 684 -12.26 -11.43 -32.35
CA PRO A 684 -10.84 -11.82 -32.43
C PRO A 684 -10.43 -12.76 -33.58
N LYS A 685 -11.40 -13.22 -34.39
CA LYS A 685 -11.22 -14.11 -35.54
C LYS A 685 -11.76 -13.53 -36.87
N GLU A 686 -12.05 -12.23 -36.93
CA GLU A 686 -12.49 -11.61 -38.19
C GLU A 686 -11.30 -11.18 -39.06
N PRO A 687 -11.43 -11.16 -40.41
CA PRO A 687 -10.31 -10.89 -41.31
C PRO A 687 -9.59 -9.57 -41.04
N ALA A 688 -10.31 -8.52 -40.64
CA ALA A 688 -9.70 -7.22 -40.32
C ALA A 688 -8.71 -7.29 -39.15
N ILE A 689 -8.93 -8.17 -38.17
CA ILE A 689 -8.00 -8.36 -37.06
C ILE A 689 -6.77 -9.18 -37.48
N ASP A 690 -6.96 -10.21 -38.32
CA ASP A 690 -5.83 -10.94 -38.91
C ASP A 690 -4.99 -10.02 -39.82
N TYR A 691 -5.63 -9.14 -40.61
CA TYR A 691 -4.93 -8.13 -41.41
C TYR A 691 -4.13 -7.15 -40.53
N PHE A 692 -4.68 -6.71 -39.40
CA PHE A 692 -3.96 -5.84 -38.47
C PHE A 692 -2.68 -6.53 -37.97
N TRP A 693 -2.78 -7.73 -37.42
CA TRP A 693 -1.61 -8.43 -36.87
C TRP A 693 -0.60 -8.83 -37.94
N SER A 694 -1.05 -9.23 -39.14
CA SER A 694 -0.15 -9.48 -40.28
C SER A 694 0.60 -8.21 -40.72
N ALA A 695 -0.06 -7.06 -40.76
CA ALA A 695 0.61 -5.79 -41.09
C ALA A 695 1.64 -5.38 -40.02
N VAL A 696 1.28 -5.50 -38.73
CA VAL A 696 2.21 -5.18 -37.62
C VAL A 696 3.42 -6.14 -37.59
N ALA A 697 3.21 -7.43 -37.84
CA ALA A 697 4.30 -8.40 -37.96
C ALA A 697 5.19 -8.15 -39.20
N GLY A 698 4.65 -7.58 -40.28
CA GLY A 698 5.39 -7.17 -41.47
C GLY A 698 6.15 -5.84 -41.35
N PHE A 699 5.85 -5.03 -40.34
CA PHE A 699 6.55 -3.76 -40.09
C PHE A 699 7.97 -3.96 -39.56
N SER A 700 8.87 -3.05 -39.93
CA SER A 700 10.21 -2.98 -39.35
C SER A 700 10.14 -2.72 -37.83
N PRO A 701 11.12 -3.13 -37.01
CA PRO A 701 11.13 -2.84 -35.57
C PRO A 701 10.98 -1.33 -35.27
N THR A 702 11.54 -0.46 -36.12
CA THR A 702 11.38 0.99 -36.04
C THR A 702 9.95 1.45 -36.32
N ASP A 703 9.27 0.83 -37.29
CA ASP A 703 7.86 1.15 -37.60
C ASP A 703 6.90 0.56 -36.57
N GLN A 704 7.20 -0.60 -35.99
CA GLN A 704 6.48 -1.15 -34.83
C GLN A 704 6.56 -0.21 -33.62
N ARG A 705 7.75 0.36 -33.33
CA ARG A 705 7.92 1.40 -32.30
C ARG A 705 7.16 2.69 -32.62
N ARG A 706 7.16 3.14 -33.89
CA ARG A 706 6.36 4.31 -34.32
C ARG A 706 4.86 4.07 -34.14
N LEU A 707 4.38 2.87 -34.49
CA LEU A 707 2.99 2.48 -34.24
C LEU A 707 2.69 2.41 -32.73
N LEU A 708 3.58 1.85 -31.92
CA LEU A 708 3.42 1.82 -30.46
C LEU A 708 3.30 3.26 -29.92
N ALA A 709 4.22 4.15 -30.29
CA ALA A 709 4.17 5.56 -29.93
C ALA A 709 2.90 6.27 -30.42
N PHE A 710 2.40 5.94 -31.61
CA PHE A 710 1.13 6.46 -32.12
C PHE A 710 -0.08 6.01 -31.27
N ILE A 711 -0.06 4.78 -30.72
CA ILE A 711 -1.18 4.23 -29.92
C ILE A 711 -1.07 4.55 -28.43
N THR A 712 0.13 4.62 -27.86
CA THR A 712 0.36 4.73 -26.40
C THR A 712 1.01 6.05 -25.96
N ALA A 713 1.46 6.87 -26.91
CA ALA A 713 2.36 8.02 -26.70
C ALA A 713 3.79 7.70 -26.20
N SER A 714 4.22 6.43 -26.20
CA SER A 714 5.60 6.01 -25.93
C SER A 714 6.04 4.92 -26.91
N ASP A 715 7.30 4.96 -27.34
CA ASP A 715 7.91 3.91 -28.18
C ASP A 715 8.42 2.70 -27.37
N ARG A 716 8.17 2.70 -26.05
CA ARG A 716 8.59 1.70 -25.07
C ARG A 716 7.43 0.92 -24.49
N LEU A 717 7.73 -0.30 -24.09
CA LEU A 717 6.83 -1.18 -23.36
C LEU A 717 6.81 -0.79 -21.88
N PRO A 718 5.78 -1.17 -21.10
CA PRO A 718 5.84 -1.02 -19.65
C PRO A 718 7.03 -1.77 -19.04
N ALA A 719 7.47 -1.36 -17.84
CA ALA A 719 8.65 -1.92 -17.17
C ALA A 719 8.58 -3.44 -16.89
N THR A 720 7.36 -3.98 -16.73
CA THR A 720 7.08 -5.41 -16.52
C THR A 720 6.83 -6.18 -17.82
N GLY A 721 7.03 -5.54 -18.98
CA GLY A 721 6.88 -6.14 -20.30
C GLY A 721 5.44 -6.14 -20.84
N ILE A 722 5.30 -6.76 -22.02
CA ILE A 722 4.10 -6.72 -22.88
C ILE A 722 2.82 -7.15 -22.17
N THR A 723 2.90 -8.12 -21.25
CA THR A 723 1.73 -8.68 -20.56
C THR A 723 0.96 -7.69 -19.69
N SER A 724 1.57 -6.53 -19.38
CA SER A 724 0.96 -5.43 -18.63
C SER A 724 0.44 -4.28 -19.51
N LEU A 725 0.67 -4.34 -20.83
CA LEU A 725 0.20 -3.33 -21.77
C LEU A 725 -1.25 -3.63 -22.17
N GLU A 726 -2.21 -2.95 -21.53
CA GLU A 726 -3.62 -2.97 -21.93
C GLU A 726 -3.81 -2.21 -23.25
N LEU A 727 -3.47 -2.85 -24.38
CA LEU A 727 -3.75 -2.34 -25.73
C LEU A 727 -5.22 -2.61 -26.09
N LYS A 728 -5.91 -1.62 -26.66
CA LYS A 728 -7.30 -1.77 -27.12
C LYS A 728 -7.45 -1.46 -28.62
N LEU A 729 -8.09 -2.35 -29.37
CA LEU A 729 -8.51 -2.11 -30.74
C LEU A 729 -10.03 -1.89 -30.78
N GLN A 730 -10.45 -0.72 -31.27
CA GLN A 730 -11.86 -0.32 -31.32
C GLN A 730 -12.34 -0.21 -32.78
N CYS A 731 -13.49 -0.82 -33.07
CA CYS A 731 -14.11 -0.77 -34.38
C CYS A 731 -14.87 0.55 -34.59
N LEU A 732 -14.51 1.29 -35.65
CA LEU A 732 -15.20 2.50 -36.10
C LEU A 732 -16.33 2.23 -37.12
N GLY A 733 -16.48 0.98 -37.56
CA GLY A 733 -17.46 0.56 -38.56
C GLY A 733 -16.83 -0.24 -39.71
N ASP A 734 -17.58 -0.34 -40.80
CA ASP A 734 -17.17 -1.06 -42.01
C ASP A 734 -16.11 -0.30 -42.81
N ASP A 735 -15.68 -0.86 -43.95
CA ASP A 735 -14.55 -0.33 -44.73
C ASP A 735 -14.67 1.17 -45.06
N SER A 736 -13.58 1.89 -44.91
CA SER A 736 -13.49 3.34 -45.10
C SER A 736 -12.12 3.72 -45.64
N ASP A 737 -12.04 4.88 -46.31
CA ASP A 737 -10.76 5.47 -46.74
C ASP A 737 -10.21 6.51 -45.74
N ARG A 738 -10.83 6.62 -44.56
CA ARG A 738 -10.32 7.42 -43.43
C ARG A 738 -9.23 6.65 -42.69
N TYR A 739 -8.21 7.37 -42.26
CA TYR A 739 -7.13 6.84 -41.40
C TYR A 739 -7.66 6.33 -40.05
N PRO A 740 -6.96 5.39 -39.41
CA PRO A 740 -7.24 5.03 -38.02
C PRO A 740 -6.94 6.21 -37.09
N GLN A 741 -7.59 6.23 -35.94
CA GLN A 741 -7.48 7.28 -34.93
C GLN A 741 -6.92 6.69 -33.63
N SER A 742 -5.99 7.36 -32.95
CA SER A 742 -5.50 6.90 -31.65
C SER A 742 -6.02 7.76 -30.50
N HIS A 743 -6.27 7.12 -29.37
CA HIS A 743 -6.56 7.74 -28.09
C HIS A 743 -5.47 7.30 -27.11
N THR A 744 -4.31 7.95 -27.20
CA THR A 744 -3.08 7.60 -26.45
C THR A 744 -3.25 7.62 -24.93
N CYS A 745 -4.15 8.45 -24.44
CA CYS A 745 -4.60 8.50 -23.05
C CYS A 745 -5.16 7.16 -22.52
N PHE A 746 -5.65 6.29 -23.40
CA PHE A 746 -6.30 5.01 -23.09
C PHE A 746 -5.73 3.84 -23.91
N ASN A 747 -4.52 3.98 -24.47
CA ASN A 747 -3.84 2.97 -25.32
C ASN A 747 -4.76 2.36 -26.40
N THR A 748 -5.70 3.15 -26.93
CA THR A 748 -6.75 2.68 -27.83
C THR A 748 -6.45 3.11 -29.26
N LEU A 749 -6.43 2.15 -30.18
CA LEU A 749 -6.43 2.37 -31.62
C LEU A 749 -7.83 2.10 -32.18
N SER A 750 -8.43 3.10 -32.77
CA SER A 750 -9.73 3.05 -33.41
C SER A 750 -9.56 2.90 -34.93
N LEU A 751 -10.04 1.80 -35.51
CA LEU A 751 -9.86 1.48 -36.93
C LEU A 751 -11.15 0.94 -37.59
N TYR A 752 -11.20 0.99 -38.92
CA TYR A 752 -12.29 0.45 -39.73
C TYR A 752 -12.03 -1.01 -40.12
N ARG A 753 -13.07 -1.75 -40.54
CA ARG A 753 -12.92 -3.06 -41.19
C ARG A 753 -12.35 -2.91 -42.60
N TYR A 754 -11.07 -2.56 -42.72
CA TYR A 754 -10.42 -2.42 -44.02
C TYR A 754 -10.51 -3.73 -44.82
N SER A 755 -10.87 -3.62 -46.09
CA SER A 755 -11.23 -4.75 -46.95
C SER A 755 -10.07 -5.67 -47.37
N SER A 756 -8.81 -5.26 -47.15
CA SER A 756 -7.62 -6.06 -47.45
C SER A 756 -6.44 -5.73 -46.53
N LEU A 757 -5.45 -6.65 -46.50
CA LEU A 757 -4.17 -6.45 -45.83
C LEU A 757 -3.44 -5.21 -46.35
N ASP A 758 -3.28 -5.06 -47.68
CA ASP A 758 -2.63 -3.89 -48.29
C ASP A 758 -3.29 -2.57 -47.90
N LYS A 759 -4.62 -2.56 -47.72
CA LYS A 759 -5.36 -1.37 -47.25
C LYS A 759 -5.08 -1.10 -45.77
N MET A 760 -5.12 -2.13 -44.93
CA MET A 760 -4.76 -2.03 -43.51
C MET A 760 -3.34 -1.47 -43.34
N GLU A 761 -2.35 -2.11 -43.98
CA GLU A 761 -0.94 -1.72 -43.89
C GLU A 761 -0.74 -0.27 -44.33
N ARG A 762 -1.24 0.10 -45.52
CA ARG A 762 -1.12 1.46 -46.06
C ARG A 762 -1.78 2.52 -45.17
N MET A 763 -2.92 2.21 -44.54
CA MET A 763 -3.61 3.16 -43.66
C MET A 763 -2.90 3.30 -42.30
N LEU A 764 -2.39 2.21 -41.73
CA LEU A 764 -1.57 2.23 -40.52
C LEU A 764 -0.28 3.02 -40.75
N ARG A 765 0.49 2.67 -41.79
CA ARG A 765 1.80 3.29 -42.07
C ARG A 765 1.70 4.80 -42.20
N ARG A 766 0.75 5.27 -43.04
CA ARG A 766 0.49 6.70 -43.23
C ARG A 766 0.05 7.41 -41.93
N SER A 767 -0.71 6.76 -41.06
CA SER A 767 -1.18 7.40 -39.82
C SER A 767 -0.07 7.73 -38.81
N PHE A 768 1.05 7.01 -38.82
CA PHE A 768 2.21 7.30 -37.97
C PHE A 768 3.39 7.96 -38.69
N GLU A 769 3.42 7.93 -40.04
CA GLU A 769 4.41 8.66 -40.85
C GLU A 769 4.05 10.14 -41.04
N ASP A 770 2.76 10.48 -41.13
CA ASP A 770 2.30 11.84 -41.45
C ASP A 770 2.34 12.79 -40.23
N ARG A 771 3.54 13.31 -39.94
CA ARG A 771 3.80 14.28 -38.85
C ARG A 771 3.04 15.63 -39.01
N SER A 772 2.26 15.82 -40.08
CA SER A 772 1.49 17.05 -40.35
C SER A 772 0.39 17.33 -39.31
N CYS A 773 -0.17 16.30 -38.67
CA CYS A 773 -1.30 16.44 -37.74
C CYS A 773 -0.92 16.90 -36.32
N ALA A 774 0.36 17.14 -36.04
CA ALA A 774 0.86 17.52 -34.71
C ALA A 774 1.08 19.05 -34.52
N ARG A 775 0.51 19.91 -35.36
CA ARG A 775 0.46 21.36 -35.12
C ARG A 775 -0.92 21.78 -34.62
N PRO A 776 -1.04 22.42 -33.44
CA PRO A 776 -2.30 23.05 -33.04
C PRO A 776 -2.61 24.20 -34.00
N ARG A 777 -3.79 24.15 -34.63
CA ARG A 777 -4.27 25.21 -35.52
C ARG A 777 -4.71 26.42 -34.68
N THR A 778 -3.82 27.38 -34.49
CA THR A 778 -4.19 28.74 -34.09
C THR A 778 -4.88 29.43 -35.28
N ALA A 779 -6.19 29.70 -35.16
CA ALA A 779 -6.92 30.49 -36.14
C ALA A 779 -8.05 31.28 -35.46
N TYR A 780 -7.79 32.57 -35.26
CA TYR A 780 -8.81 33.58 -34.97
C TYR A 780 -9.56 33.93 -36.27
N GLY A 781 -10.87 34.19 -36.15
CA GLY A 781 -11.75 34.63 -37.25
C GLY A 781 -12.28 33.49 -38.13
N GLY A 782 -13.53 33.50 -38.60
CA GLY A 782 -14.61 34.46 -38.40
C GLY A 782 -15.52 34.53 -39.65
N GLY A 783 -16.83 34.39 -39.48
CA GLY A 783 -17.82 34.68 -40.53
C GLY A 783 -18.63 33.51 -41.11
N GLU A 784 -19.96 33.65 -40.97
CA GLU A 784 -21.02 33.31 -41.94
C GLU A 784 -21.46 31.84 -42.21
N ASP A 785 -22.62 31.53 -41.64
CA ASP A 785 -23.83 30.94 -42.26
C ASP A 785 -23.73 29.85 -43.35
N ARG A 786 -24.37 28.69 -43.11
CA ARG A 786 -25.75 28.39 -43.59
C ARG A 786 -26.29 26.99 -43.26
N ASN A 787 -27.51 26.99 -42.71
CA ASN A 787 -28.65 26.08 -42.92
C ASN A 787 -28.56 24.55 -42.72
N TYR A 788 -29.47 24.09 -41.85
CA TYR A 788 -30.00 22.73 -41.72
C TYR A 788 -30.80 22.24 -42.94
N SER A 789 -30.61 20.98 -43.32
CA SER A 789 -31.65 20.05 -43.84
C SER A 789 -31.07 18.62 -43.78
N ALA A 790 -31.45 17.77 -42.80
CA ALA A 790 -32.68 16.96 -42.73
C ALA A 790 -32.70 15.76 -43.70
N PHE A 791 -32.87 14.54 -43.15
CA PHE A 791 -33.42 13.27 -43.71
C PHE A 791 -32.73 12.04 -43.05
N PRO A 792 -33.38 10.87 -42.95
CA PRO A 792 -34.75 10.61 -42.49
C PRO A 792 -34.79 9.64 -41.28
N ALA A 793 -35.92 9.58 -40.57
CA ALA A 793 -36.12 8.60 -39.50
C ALA A 793 -36.41 7.19 -40.04
N LEU A 794 -35.77 6.17 -39.45
CA LEU A 794 -36.20 4.77 -39.54
C LEU A 794 -36.75 4.30 -38.19
N THR A 795 -37.95 3.74 -38.23
CA THR A 795 -38.74 3.30 -37.07
C THR A 795 -38.09 2.14 -36.31
N PRO A 796 -38.07 2.15 -34.97
CA PRO A 796 -37.70 0.97 -34.18
C PRO A 796 -38.84 -0.06 -34.18
N MET A 797 -38.53 -1.30 -34.60
CA MET A 797 -39.45 -2.43 -34.43
C MET A 797 -39.60 -2.79 -32.95
N THR A 798 -40.81 -3.20 -32.58
CA THR A 798 -41.19 -3.61 -31.22
C THR A 798 -40.44 -4.85 -30.73
N ALA A 799 -39.63 -4.70 -29.68
CA ALA A 799 -39.05 -5.84 -28.97
C ALA A 799 -40.00 -6.32 -27.85
N ALA A 800 -40.44 -7.58 -27.92
CA ALA A 800 -41.26 -8.20 -26.89
C ALA A 800 -40.45 -8.42 -25.59
N GLY A 801 -41.08 -8.17 -24.43
CA GLY A 801 -40.42 -8.28 -23.13
C GLY A 801 -40.17 -9.74 -22.68
N PRO A 802 -39.07 -10.03 -21.96
CA PRO A 802 -38.80 -11.35 -21.44
C PRO A 802 -39.68 -11.69 -20.23
N THR A 803 -40.56 -12.68 -20.37
CA THR A 803 -41.32 -13.27 -19.26
C THR A 803 -40.39 -14.09 -18.35
N THR A 804 -39.90 -13.50 -17.25
CA THR A 804 -39.16 -14.25 -16.22
C THR A 804 -40.10 -14.79 -15.14
N SER A 805 -40.14 -16.10 -14.97
CA SER A 805 -40.93 -16.77 -13.92
C SER A 805 -40.38 -16.52 -12.51
N PRO A 806 -41.23 -16.51 -11.47
CA PRO A 806 -40.79 -16.24 -10.10
C PRO A 806 -40.06 -17.44 -9.49
N ARG A 807 -38.72 -17.40 -9.45
CA ARG A 807 -37.91 -18.34 -8.66
C ARG A 807 -38.18 -18.17 -7.17
N SER A 808 -38.98 -19.07 -6.59
CA SER A 808 -39.24 -19.11 -5.15
C SER A 808 -38.01 -19.63 -4.38
N SER A 809 -37.14 -18.71 -3.93
CA SER A 809 -36.07 -19.08 -3.00
C SER A 809 -36.66 -19.38 -1.62
N SER A 810 -36.55 -20.62 -1.15
CA SER A 810 -37.10 -21.05 0.15
C SER A 810 -36.52 -20.24 1.32
N ARG A 811 -37.39 -19.78 2.23
CA ARG A 811 -37.05 -18.85 3.33
C ARG A 811 -36.11 -19.42 4.40
N LEU A 812 -35.73 -20.69 4.29
CA LEU A 812 -35.00 -21.46 5.31
C LEU A 812 -33.47 -21.41 5.18
N ARG A 813 -32.91 -20.91 4.06
CA ARG A 813 -31.44 -20.88 3.81
C ARG A 813 -30.72 -19.60 4.30
N ARG A 814 -31.20 -18.94 5.36
CA ARG A 814 -30.59 -17.69 5.87
C ARG A 814 -30.38 -17.74 7.39
N PRO A 815 -29.15 -17.99 7.88
CA PRO A 815 -28.84 -18.02 9.31
C PRO A 815 -29.36 -16.78 10.06
N ASN A 816 -29.18 -15.59 9.46
CA ASN A 816 -29.57 -14.31 10.06
C ASN A 816 -31.08 -14.18 10.35
N VAL A 817 -31.96 -14.88 9.60
CA VAL A 817 -33.42 -14.82 9.81
C VAL A 817 -33.85 -15.70 10.98
N TRP A 818 -33.20 -16.85 11.17
CA TRP A 818 -33.40 -17.70 12.35
C TRP A 818 -32.77 -17.05 13.59
N LEU A 819 -31.55 -16.53 13.46
CA LEU A 819 -30.83 -15.85 14.53
C LEU A 819 -31.58 -14.58 14.99
N GLY A 820 -32.15 -13.81 14.06
CA GLY A 820 -32.98 -12.64 14.37
C GLY A 820 -34.21 -12.95 15.22
N LYS A 821 -34.75 -14.18 15.15
CA LYS A 821 -35.86 -14.62 16.02
C LYS A 821 -35.39 -15.18 17.37
N ALA A 822 -34.16 -15.68 17.44
CA ALA A 822 -33.56 -16.14 18.69
C ALA A 822 -33.02 -14.98 19.56
N ILE A 823 -32.50 -13.92 18.92
CA ILE A 823 -31.87 -12.77 19.59
C ILE A 823 -32.81 -12.09 20.62
N PRO A 824 -34.09 -11.77 20.33
CA PRO A 824 -35.01 -11.18 21.31
C PRO A 824 -35.24 -12.07 22.54
N LEU A 825 -35.32 -13.40 22.35
CA LEU A 825 -35.48 -14.36 23.46
C LEU A 825 -34.23 -14.42 24.33
N ILE A 826 -33.04 -14.41 23.73
CA ILE A 826 -31.76 -14.39 24.45
C ILE A 826 -31.60 -13.07 25.22
N LEU A 827 -31.91 -11.93 24.60
CA LEU A 827 -31.87 -10.62 25.26
C LEU A 827 -32.84 -10.54 26.45
N LEU A 828 -34.01 -11.18 26.38
CA LEU A 828 -34.97 -11.20 27.48
C LEU A 828 -34.36 -11.83 28.75
N VAL A 829 -33.48 -12.84 28.62
CA VAL A 829 -32.74 -13.42 29.75
C VAL A 829 -31.73 -12.44 30.35
N PHE A 830 -30.99 -11.69 29.50
CA PHE A 830 -30.06 -10.67 29.98
C PHE A 830 -30.77 -9.47 30.62
N VAL A 831 -31.90 -9.03 30.05
CA VAL A 831 -32.75 -7.98 30.62
C VAL A 831 -33.32 -8.44 31.97
N TRP A 832 -33.79 -9.69 32.08
CA TRP A 832 -34.25 -10.25 33.35
C TRP A 832 -33.15 -10.28 34.42
N LYS A 833 -31.92 -10.72 34.07
CA LYS A 833 -30.81 -10.77 35.02
C LYS A 833 -30.26 -9.38 35.39
N GLY A 834 -30.25 -8.44 34.45
CA GLY A 834 -29.95 -7.03 34.72
C GLY A 834 -31.00 -6.38 35.63
N TRP A 835 -32.29 -6.66 35.39
CA TRP A 835 -33.40 -6.21 36.22
C TRP A 835 -33.31 -6.73 37.65
N GLU A 836 -33.02 -8.03 37.82
CA GLU A 836 -32.79 -8.67 39.12
C GLU A 836 -31.63 -7.99 39.88
N LEU A 837 -30.51 -7.72 39.21
CA LEU A 837 -29.37 -7.00 39.78
C LEU A 837 -29.72 -5.56 40.17
N VAL A 838 -30.42 -4.83 39.32
CA VAL A 838 -30.80 -3.43 39.56
C VAL A 838 -31.76 -3.31 40.75
N LEU A 839 -32.85 -4.09 40.77
CA LEU A 839 -33.86 -3.98 41.82
C LEU A 839 -33.40 -4.52 43.18
N PHE A 840 -32.73 -5.67 43.21
CA PHE A 840 -32.45 -6.36 44.47
C PHE A 840 -31.05 -6.13 45.02
N GLN A 841 -30.12 -5.53 44.26
CA GLN A 841 -28.76 -5.23 44.73
C GLN A 841 -28.43 -3.74 44.61
N ILE A 842 -28.57 -3.13 43.42
CA ILE A 842 -28.11 -1.76 43.18
C ILE A 842 -28.98 -0.72 43.90
N ILE A 843 -30.32 -0.81 43.80
CA ILE A 843 -31.22 0.13 44.50
C ILE A 843 -31.03 0.06 46.03
N PRO A 844 -31.02 -1.13 46.68
CA PRO A 844 -30.69 -1.24 48.10
C PRO A 844 -29.32 -0.70 48.49
N HIS A 845 -28.27 -0.96 47.68
CA HIS A 845 -26.92 -0.44 47.93
C HIS A 845 -26.88 1.09 47.92
N VAL A 846 -27.50 1.73 46.91
CA VAL A 846 -27.58 3.20 46.83
C VAL A 846 -28.42 3.78 47.97
N ALA A 847 -29.51 3.12 48.37
CA ALA A 847 -30.34 3.55 49.48
C ALA A 847 -29.63 3.44 50.84
N ALA A 848 -28.87 2.38 51.07
CA ALA A 848 -28.06 2.21 52.28
C ALA A 848 -26.92 3.24 52.37
N ARG A 849 -26.25 3.52 51.26
CA ARG A 849 -25.11 4.46 51.21
C ARG A 849 -25.53 5.93 51.20
N HIS A 850 -26.68 6.26 50.61
CA HIS A 850 -27.20 7.62 50.47
C HIS A 850 -28.72 7.70 50.74
N PRO A 851 -29.17 7.67 52.02
CA PRO A 851 -30.59 7.56 52.37
C PRO A 851 -31.51 8.63 51.77
N ARG A 852 -31.00 9.84 51.55
CA ARG A 852 -31.75 10.94 50.92
C ARG A 852 -31.87 10.83 49.39
N LEU A 853 -30.92 10.16 48.73
CA LEU A 853 -30.87 10.01 47.27
C LEU A 853 -31.44 8.66 46.81
N GLY A 854 -31.41 7.63 47.66
CA GLY A 854 -31.95 6.29 47.38
C GLY A 854 -33.37 6.28 46.80
N PRO A 855 -34.36 6.94 47.44
CA PRO A 855 -35.73 7.01 46.91
C PRO A 855 -35.81 7.71 45.55
N VAL A 856 -35.06 8.80 45.36
CA VAL A 856 -35.04 9.57 44.09
C VAL A 856 -34.43 8.73 42.96
N TYR A 857 -33.31 8.06 43.24
CA TYR A 857 -32.66 7.13 42.31
C TYR A 857 -33.57 5.94 41.97
N ALA A 858 -34.25 5.36 42.96
CA ALA A 858 -35.20 4.28 42.74
C ALA A 858 -36.35 4.72 41.83
N VAL A 859 -36.97 5.89 42.06
CA VAL A 859 -38.03 6.43 41.19
C VAL A 859 -37.50 6.68 39.77
N ALA A 860 -36.33 7.33 39.63
CA ALA A 860 -35.73 7.61 38.33
C ALA A 860 -35.46 6.32 37.53
N MET A 861 -34.93 5.28 38.18
CA MET A 861 -34.68 3.97 37.57
C MET A 861 -35.97 3.29 37.10
N HIS A 862 -37.01 3.24 37.95
CA HIS A 862 -38.30 2.64 37.58
C HIS A 862 -38.98 3.39 36.42
N VAL A 863 -38.92 4.72 36.40
CA VAL A 863 -39.47 5.54 35.32
C VAL A 863 -38.70 5.31 34.00
N ALA A 864 -37.37 5.31 34.03
CA ALA A 864 -36.56 5.05 32.85
C ALA A 864 -36.79 3.63 32.29
N LEU A 865 -36.91 2.63 33.16
CA LEU A 865 -37.24 1.25 32.78
C LEU A 865 -38.63 1.14 32.14
N ALA A 866 -39.65 1.76 32.74
CA ALA A 866 -41.01 1.78 32.20
C ALA A 866 -41.07 2.45 30.81
N LEU A 867 -40.40 3.59 30.64
CA LEU A 867 -40.32 4.31 29.36
C LEU A 867 -39.55 3.49 28.29
N THR A 868 -38.49 2.78 28.68
CA THR A 868 -37.76 1.86 27.79
C THR A 868 -38.68 0.73 27.29
N LEU A 869 -39.40 0.07 28.21
CA LEU A 869 -40.33 -1.02 27.87
C LEU A 869 -41.50 -0.55 26.99
N LEU A 870 -42.11 0.58 27.31
CA LEU A 870 -43.18 1.18 26.50
C LEU A 870 -42.70 1.51 25.08
N SER A 871 -41.48 2.04 24.95
CA SER A 871 -40.86 2.34 23.65
C SER A 871 -40.54 1.08 22.86
N TYR A 872 -40.00 0.04 23.50
CA TYR A 872 -39.74 -1.28 22.91
C TYR A 872 -41.04 -1.90 22.36
N PHE A 873 -42.07 -2.03 23.20
CA PHE A 873 -43.32 -2.69 22.79
C PHE A 873 -44.08 -1.89 21.72
N LYS A 874 -43.94 -0.56 21.66
CA LYS A 874 -44.52 0.25 20.58
C LYS A 874 -43.93 -0.08 19.20
N VAL A 875 -42.64 -0.46 19.13
CA VAL A 875 -42.01 -0.94 17.88
C VAL A 875 -42.31 -2.42 17.66
N TYR A 876 -42.08 -3.27 18.67
CA TYR A 876 -42.24 -4.73 18.57
C TYR A 876 -43.67 -5.15 18.17
N LEU A 877 -44.70 -4.47 18.70
CA LEU A 877 -46.10 -4.75 18.41
C LEU A 877 -46.67 -3.95 17.21
N HIS A 878 -45.84 -3.17 16.49
CA HIS A 878 -46.30 -2.43 15.32
C HIS A 878 -46.67 -3.38 14.16
N SER A 879 -47.74 -3.04 13.42
CA SER A 879 -48.33 -3.93 12.43
C SER A 879 -47.42 -4.14 11.20
N GLN A 880 -47.18 -5.41 10.86
CA GLN A 880 -46.46 -5.78 9.64
C GLN A 880 -47.37 -5.86 8.38
N ALA A 881 -48.60 -5.34 8.46
CA ALA A 881 -49.52 -5.27 7.31
C ALA A 881 -48.88 -4.54 6.10
N PRO A 882 -49.31 -4.87 4.87
CA PRO A 882 -48.90 -4.11 3.67
C PRO A 882 -49.42 -2.66 3.72
N PRO A 883 -48.77 -1.73 2.99
CA PRO A 883 -49.21 -0.34 2.93
C PRO A 883 -50.65 -0.24 2.40
N ARG A 884 -51.46 0.62 3.03
CA ARG A 884 -52.88 0.81 2.68
C ARG A 884 -53.09 1.52 1.34
N GLU A 885 -52.11 2.30 0.89
CA GLU A 885 -52.19 3.12 -0.32
C GLU A 885 -51.64 2.37 -1.54
N THR A 886 -52.54 1.81 -2.34
CA THR A 886 -52.19 1.17 -3.63
C THR A 886 -52.09 2.18 -4.78
N GLN A 887 -52.68 3.37 -4.63
CA GLN A 887 -52.63 4.45 -5.61
C GLN A 887 -51.84 5.65 -5.05
N PRO A 888 -51.06 6.35 -5.89
CA PRO A 888 -50.38 7.58 -5.49
C PRO A 888 -51.37 8.72 -5.20
N PRO A 889 -50.99 9.73 -4.40
CA PRO A 889 -51.81 10.91 -4.11
C PRO A 889 -52.26 11.65 -5.37
N ALA A 890 -53.41 12.32 -5.31
CA ALA A 890 -54.00 13.05 -6.44
C ALA A 890 -53.04 14.08 -7.07
N GLU A 891 -52.20 14.74 -6.26
CA GLU A 891 -51.18 15.69 -6.72
C GLU A 891 -50.07 15.04 -7.56
N VAL A 892 -49.72 13.80 -7.24
CA VAL A 892 -48.74 12.96 -7.98
C VAL A 892 -49.37 12.44 -9.26
N VAL A 893 -50.63 12.01 -9.23
CA VAL A 893 -51.41 11.62 -10.43
C VAL A 893 -51.55 12.79 -11.40
N ALA A 894 -51.86 13.99 -10.87
CA ALA A 894 -51.94 15.22 -11.64
C ALA A 894 -50.58 15.83 -12.01
N LYS A 895 -49.47 15.17 -11.66
CA LYS A 895 -48.09 15.57 -11.99
C LYS A 895 -47.68 16.99 -11.52
N ARG A 896 -48.31 17.52 -10.46
CA ARG A 896 -48.12 18.89 -9.92
C ARG A 896 -47.01 19.04 -8.88
N VAL A 897 -46.42 17.93 -8.43
CA VAL A 897 -45.39 17.88 -7.39
C VAL A 897 -44.18 17.09 -7.86
N ILE A 898 -43.04 17.23 -7.17
CA ILE A 898 -41.85 16.41 -7.46
C ILE A 898 -42.05 15.01 -6.87
N PHE A 899 -41.87 13.97 -7.68
CA PHE A 899 -41.96 12.57 -7.23
C PHE A 899 -40.99 11.66 -7.98
N ALA A 900 -40.64 10.51 -7.39
CA ALA A 900 -39.79 9.52 -8.06
C ALA A 900 -40.58 8.74 -9.12
N CYS A 901 -40.04 8.70 -10.34
CA CYS A 901 -40.70 8.11 -11.50
C CYS A 901 -39.83 7.07 -12.22
N ASP A 902 -40.45 6.31 -13.12
CA ASP A 902 -39.76 5.49 -14.10
C ASP A 902 -39.34 6.30 -15.35
N GLU A 903 -38.90 5.60 -16.39
CA GLU A 903 -38.43 6.17 -17.67
C GLU A 903 -39.56 6.80 -18.49
N SER A 904 -40.81 6.42 -18.25
CA SER A 904 -42.00 7.03 -18.86
C SER A 904 -42.53 8.24 -18.08
N GLY A 905 -41.91 8.56 -16.94
CA GLY A 905 -42.40 9.59 -16.03
C GLY A 905 -43.65 9.17 -15.26
N ALA A 906 -43.90 7.86 -15.12
CA ALA A 906 -44.97 7.32 -14.29
C ALA A 906 -44.48 7.10 -12.84
N PRO A 907 -45.34 7.23 -11.81
CA PRO A 907 -44.93 7.04 -10.42
C PRO A 907 -44.46 5.61 -10.13
N LEU A 908 -43.35 5.46 -9.41
CA LEU A 908 -42.79 4.14 -9.07
C LEU A 908 -43.78 3.25 -8.29
N ARG A 909 -43.79 1.95 -8.61
CA ARG A 909 -44.67 0.93 -8.02
C ARG A 909 -43.92 -0.35 -7.63
N CYS A 910 -44.36 -1.01 -6.57
CA CYS A 910 -43.75 -2.26 -6.10
C CYS A 910 -44.64 -3.49 -6.38
N TYR A 911 -44.21 -4.33 -7.33
CA TYR A 911 -44.90 -5.55 -7.76
C TYR A 911 -44.47 -6.83 -7.01
N ARG A 912 -43.78 -6.71 -5.86
CA ARG A 912 -43.31 -7.86 -5.07
C ARG A 912 -44.43 -8.49 -4.23
N ASP A 913 -44.25 -9.76 -3.84
CA ASP A 913 -45.19 -10.72 -3.27
C ASP A 913 -46.40 -10.18 -2.48
N ARG A 914 -46.21 -9.24 -1.55
CA ARG A 914 -47.29 -8.68 -0.68
C ARG A 914 -47.63 -7.21 -0.96
N CYS A 915 -47.01 -6.59 -1.97
CA CYS A 915 -47.16 -5.15 -2.27
C CYS A 915 -48.14 -4.87 -3.42
N GLY A 916 -48.36 -5.82 -4.34
CA GLY A 916 -49.48 -5.77 -5.29
C GLY A 916 -49.55 -4.53 -6.19
N GLY A 917 -48.42 -3.88 -6.49
CA GLY A 917 -48.38 -2.65 -7.28
C GLY A 917 -48.50 -1.34 -6.48
N ALA A 918 -48.39 -1.40 -5.14
CA ALA A 918 -48.43 -0.23 -4.26
C ALA A 918 -47.39 0.84 -4.65
N TRP A 919 -47.77 2.10 -4.45
CA TRP A 919 -46.92 3.25 -4.78
C TRP A 919 -45.65 3.29 -3.91
N GLN A 920 -44.54 3.72 -4.51
CA GLN A 920 -43.24 3.81 -3.86
C GLN A 920 -42.67 5.23 -3.94
N ALA A 921 -42.89 6.02 -2.89
CA ALA A 921 -42.26 7.33 -2.71
C ALA A 921 -40.72 7.26 -2.52
N VAL A 922 -40.03 8.41 -2.61
CA VAL A 922 -38.56 8.52 -2.64
C VAL A 922 -37.85 7.81 -1.47
N ARG A 923 -38.43 7.92 -0.26
CA ARG A 923 -37.92 7.33 1.00
C ARG A 923 -38.57 5.99 1.35
N THR A 924 -39.44 5.45 0.50
CA THR A 924 -40.06 4.13 0.67
C THR A 924 -39.16 3.03 0.09
N ARG A 925 -38.97 1.94 0.84
CA ARG A 925 -38.31 0.72 0.34
C ARG A 925 -39.08 -0.54 0.70
N HIS A 926 -38.92 -1.58 -0.13
CA HIS A 926 -39.40 -2.92 0.15
C HIS A 926 -38.46 -3.63 1.15
N CYS A 927 -38.93 -3.88 2.37
CA CYS A 927 -38.18 -4.70 3.30
C CYS A 927 -38.31 -6.18 2.94
N ARG A 928 -37.17 -6.86 2.80
CA ARG A 928 -37.12 -8.28 2.40
C ARG A 928 -37.58 -9.23 3.50
N ASP A 929 -37.46 -8.82 4.78
CA ASP A 929 -37.79 -9.65 5.94
C ASP A 929 -39.26 -9.48 6.35
N CYS A 930 -39.75 -8.23 6.46
CA CYS A 930 -41.19 -7.92 6.61
C CYS A 930 -42.00 -8.31 5.34
N GLY A 931 -41.35 -8.41 4.18
CA GLY A 931 -41.96 -8.74 2.87
C GLY A 931 -42.88 -7.66 2.29
N THR A 932 -42.84 -6.44 2.81
CA THR A 932 -43.73 -5.31 2.49
C THR A 932 -42.94 -4.01 2.31
N CYS A 933 -43.48 -3.08 1.53
CA CYS A 933 -42.95 -1.72 1.44
C CYS A 933 -43.23 -0.90 2.71
N ARG A 934 -42.26 -0.09 3.11
CA ARG A 934 -42.25 0.70 4.34
C ARG A 934 -41.95 2.17 4.02
N PRO A 935 -42.81 3.14 4.42
CA PRO A 935 -42.57 4.56 4.23
C PRO A 935 -41.50 5.07 5.19
N LEU A 936 -40.64 5.99 4.74
CA LEU A 936 -39.40 6.38 5.44
C LEU A 936 -38.66 5.17 6.03
N PHE A 937 -38.45 4.13 5.22
CA PHE A 937 -37.73 2.95 5.67
C PHE A 937 -36.32 3.33 6.12
N ASP A 938 -35.97 2.98 7.35
CA ASP A 938 -34.61 3.09 7.87
C ASP A 938 -33.90 1.73 7.70
N HIS A 939 -34.26 0.76 8.54
CA HIS A 939 -33.71 -0.60 8.50
C HIS A 939 -34.71 -1.61 9.08
N HIS A 940 -34.45 -2.91 8.94
CA HIS A 940 -35.15 -3.94 9.70
C HIS A 940 -34.32 -4.27 10.96
N CYS A 941 -34.87 -4.03 12.14
CA CYS A 941 -34.15 -4.19 13.39
C CYS A 941 -34.34 -5.60 13.95
N ALA A 942 -33.32 -6.44 13.80
CA ALA A 942 -33.33 -7.82 14.32
C ALA A 942 -33.52 -7.91 15.85
N PHE A 943 -33.23 -6.84 16.60
CA PHE A 943 -33.48 -6.77 18.04
C PHE A 943 -34.95 -6.50 18.39
N MET A 944 -35.73 -5.95 17.45
CA MET A 944 -37.15 -5.63 17.59
C MET A 944 -38.07 -6.57 16.80
N ASP A 945 -37.50 -7.49 16.00
CA ASP A 945 -38.19 -8.30 14.96
C ASP A 945 -39.13 -7.47 14.06
N ASN A 946 -38.82 -6.19 13.84
CA ASN A 946 -39.68 -5.28 13.10
C ASN A 946 -38.93 -4.24 12.27
N CYS A 947 -39.63 -3.73 11.26
CA CYS A 947 -39.17 -2.65 10.41
C CYS A 947 -39.16 -1.31 11.18
N ILE A 948 -38.06 -0.55 11.07
CA ILE A 948 -37.97 0.84 11.53
C ILE A 948 -38.35 1.74 10.36
N ASP A 949 -39.45 2.46 10.52
CA ASP A 949 -40.18 3.19 9.49
C ASP A 949 -40.85 4.47 10.05
N ALA A 950 -41.62 5.19 9.23
CA ALA A 950 -42.27 6.45 9.62
C ALA A 950 -43.05 6.41 10.96
N GLU A 951 -43.70 5.29 11.28
CA GLU A 951 -44.52 5.15 12.50
C GLU A 951 -43.71 4.67 13.72
N THR A 952 -42.58 4.00 13.49
CA THR A 952 -41.80 3.32 14.54
C THR A 952 -40.45 4.01 14.84
N HIS A 953 -39.89 4.79 13.92
CA HIS A 953 -38.57 5.45 14.03
C HIS A 953 -38.41 6.25 15.33
N LYS A 954 -39.45 7.02 15.72
CA LYS A 954 -39.40 7.79 16.96
C LYS A 954 -39.49 6.91 18.21
N ALA A 955 -40.33 5.88 18.21
CA ALA A 955 -40.41 4.93 19.31
C ALA A 955 -39.08 4.15 19.48
N PHE A 956 -38.42 3.82 18.38
CA PHE A 956 -37.07 3.26 18.36
C PHE A 956 -36.03 4.24 18.93
N PHE A 957 -36.03 5.50 18.52
CA PHE A 957 -35.15 6.52 19.11
C PHE A 957 -35.35 6.67 20.62
N CYS A 958 -36.61 6.78 21.08
CA CYS A 958 -36.93 6.81 22.51
C CYS A 958 -36.41 5.55 23.22
N PHE A 959 -36.57 4.36 22.64
CA PHE A 959 -36.04 3.12 23.20
C PHE A 959 -34.52 3.17 23.39
N VAL A 960 -33.74 3.57 22.36
CA VAL A 960 -32.27 3.62 22.48
C VAL A 960 -31.83 4.68 23.48
N ALA A 961 -32.49 5.84 23.50
CA ALA A 961 -32.20 6.91 24.46
C ALA A 961 -32.52 6.48 25.91
N TYR A 962 -33.68 5.88 26.17
CA TYR A 962 -34.03 5.41 27.50
C TYR A 962 -33.20 4.19 27.94
N ALA A 963 -32.84 3.29 27.02
CA ALA A 963 -31.90 2.20 27.30
C ALA A 963 -30.53 2.75 27.71
N ALA A 964 -29.99 3.78 27.04
CA ALA A 964 -28.76 4.43 27.46
C ALA A 964 -28.88 5.06 28.86
N VAL A 965 -30.02 5.67 29.20
CA VAL A 965 -30.27 6.20 30.55
C VAL A 965 -30.33 5.08 31.60
N VAL A 966 -31.03 3.98 31.34
CA VAL A 966 -31.11 2.82 32.25
C VAL A 966 -29.72 2.20 32.47
N LEU A 967 -28.96 1.97 31.40
CA LEU A 967 -27.61 1.41 31.45
C LEU A 967 -26.65 2.35 32.19
N GLY A 968 -26.73 3.66 31.95
CA GLY A 968 -25.93 4.67 32.65
C GLY A 968 -26.24 4.75 34.14
N LEU A 969 -27.53 4.82 34.50
CA LEU A 969 -27.98 4.80 35.90
C LEU A 969 -27.55 3.52 36.62
N GLY A 970 -27.60 2.37 35.97
CA GLY A 970 -27.15 1.09 36.55
C GLY A 970 -25.63 0.95 36.65
N PHE A 971 -24.88 1.49 35.68
CA PHE A 971 -23.42 1.41 35.64
C PHE A 971 -22.75 2.31 36.68
N LEU A 972 -23.22 3.55 36.85
CA LEU A 972 -22.61 4.55 37.74
C LEU A 972 -22.37 4.06 39.19
N PRO A 973 -23.34 3.44 39.90
CA PRO A 973 -23.11 2.88 41.24
C PRO A 973 -22.40 1.53 41.24
N LEU A 974 -22.43 0.78 40.13
CA LEU A 974 -21.85 -0.56 40.00
C LEU A 974 -20.33 -0.51 39.71
N ALA A 975 -19.89 0.47 38.93
CA ALA A 975 -18.51 0.56 38.46
C ALA A 975 -17.47 0.76 39.57
N PRO A 976 -17.65 1.64 40.59
CA PRO A 976 -16.62 1.86 41.61
C PRO A 976 -16.35 0.61 42.50
N PRO A 977 -17.36 -0.11 43.02
CA PRO A 977 -17.13 -1.37 43.76
C PRO A 977 -16.43 -2.44 42.90
N GLN A 978 -16.86 -2.62 41.65
CA GLN A 978 -16.26 -3.61 40.74
C GLN A 978 -14.83 -3.23 40.33
N TRP A 979 -14.52 -1.94 40.18
CA TRP A 979 -13.15 -1.45 39.92
C TRP A 979 -12.21 -1.73 41.10
N VAL A 980 -12.67 -1.49 42.33
CA VAL A 980 -11.90 -1.85 43.54
C VAL A 980 -11.66 -3.36 43.55
N ALA A 981 -12.70 -4.18 43.41
CA ALA A 981 -12.57 -5.63 43.41
C ALA A 981 -11.63 -6.16 42.31
N LEU A 982 -11.70 -5.61 41.09
CA LEU A 982 -10.80 -5.95 39.99
C LEU A 982 -9.35 -5.57 40.30
N ARG A 983 -9.11 -4.39 40.88
CA ARG A 983 -7.77 -3.94 41.29
C ARG A 983 -7.18 -4.82 42.39
N GLU A 984 -7.99 -5.30 43.33
CA GLU A 984 -7.54 -6.24 44.36
C GLU A 984 -7.24 -7.63 43.80
N VAL A 985 -8.02 -8.13 42.82
CA VAL A 985 -7.72 -9.37 42.08
C VAL A 985 -6.42 -9.25 41.29
N VAL A 986 -6.18 -8.12 40.61
CA VAL A 986 -4.91 -7.85 39.94
C VAL A 986 -3.77 -7.79 40.96
N ARG A 987 -3.91 -7.05 42.06
CA ARG A 987 -2.88 -7.02 43.11
C ARG A 987 -2.55 -8.42 43.61
N ALA A 988 -3.54 -9.23 43.99
CA ALA A 988 -3.35 -10.61 44.45
C ALA A 988 -2.67 -11.52 43.40
N THR A 989 -2.94 -11.30 42.11
CA THR A 989 -2.37 -12.09 41.01
C THR A 989 -0.86 -11.86 40.83
N TRP A 990 -0.38 -10.62 41.01
CA TRP A 990 1.03 -10.26 40.78
C TRP A 990 1.86 -10.11 42.07
N SER A 991 1.26 -9.75 43.21
CA SER A 991 1.99 -9.49 44.47
C SER A 991 1.87 -10.60 45.52
N SER A 992 1.25 -11.74 45.22
CA SER A 992 1.18 -12.87 46.16
C SER A 992 2.33 -13.84 45.95
N ASP A 993 3.14 -14.07 46.99
CA ASP A 993 4.19 -15.11 47.00
C ASP A 993 3.65 -16.50 46.66
N VAL A 994 2.38 -16.76 46.99
CA VAL A 994 1.68 -18.00 46.65
C VAL A 994 1.50 -18.13 45.15
N MET A 995 1.12 -17.06 44.45
CA MET A 995 1.01 -17.03 42.98
C MET A 995 2.38 -17.14 42.31
N VAL A 996 3.41 -16.49 42.86
CA VAL A 996 4.79 -16.61 42.38
C VAL A 996 5.25 -18.07 42.42
N LYS A 997 5.01 -18.77 43.53
CA LYS A 997 5.42 -20.17 43.74
C LYS A 997 4.53 -21.24 43.06
N LYS A 998 3.23 -20.97 42.88
CA LYS A 998 2.27 -21.93 42.28
C LYS A 998 2.09 -21.80 40.77
N TRP A 999 2.26 -20.60 40.20
CA TRP A 999 1.99 -20.35 38.78
C TRP A 999 3.18 -19.73 38.06
N TRP A 1000 3.67 -18.56 38.49
CA TRP A 1000 4.68 -17.81 37.73
C TRP A 1000 6.03 -18.52 37.60
N SER A 1001 6.46 -19.27 38.62
CA SER A 1001 7.72 -20.05 38.59
C SER A 1001 7.64 -21.39 37.87
N ARG A 1002 6.44 -21.84 37.46
CA ARG A 1002 6.23 -23.18 36.89
C ARG A 1002 6.28 -23.15 35.37
N TRP A 1003 7.09 -24.03 34.78
CA TRP A 1003 7.28 -24.12 33.32
C TRP A 1003 5.96 -24.35 32.56
N TYR A 1004 5.05 -25.17 33.09
CA TYR A 1004 3.78 -25.51 32.43
C TYR A 1004 2.83 -24.33 32.26
N SER A 1005 3.01 -23.22 32.99
CA SER A 1005 2.21 -22.01 32.78
C SER A 1005 2.49 -21.32 31.43
N TRP A 1006 3.58 -21.68 30.75
CA TRP A 1006 3.91 -21.23 29.39
C TRP A 1006 3.33 -22.10 28.26
N LEU A 1007 2.68 -23.24 28.56
CA LEU A 1007 2.24 -24.22 27.53
C LEU A 1007 1.26 -23.67 26.48
N GLY A 1008 0.56 -22.57 26.76
CA GLY A 1008 -0.30 -21.86 25.80
C GLY A 1008 0.25 -20.48 25.37
N GLY A 1009 1.55 -20.27 25.50
CA GLY A 1009 2.20 -18.99 25.22
C GLY A 1009 1.89 -17.87 26.24
N PRO A 1010 2.31 -16.62 25.96
CA PRO A 1010 2.17 -15.50 26.89
C PRO A 1010 0.72 -15.25 27.31
N ILE A 1011 -0.22 -15.23 26.36
CA ILE A 1011 -1.63 -14.93 26.61
C ILE A 1011 -2.23 -15.91 27.63
N TRP A 1012 -1.95 -17.21 27.47
CA TRP A 1012 -2.41 -18.24 28.41
C TRP A 1012 -1.78 -18.09 29.80
N ARG A 1013 -0.48 -17.77 29.87
CA ARG A 1013 0.22 -17.54 31.13
C ARG A 1013 -0.40 -16.40 31.93
N TYR A 1014 -0.70 -15.27 31.29
CA TYR A 1014 -1.33 -14.11 31.94
C TYR A 1014 -2.81 -14.37 32.27
N LEU A 1015 -3.59 -14.96 31.35
CA LEU A 1015 -5.01 -15.26 31.58
C LEU A 1015 -5.21 -16.28 32.71
N GLY A 1016 -4.42 -17.35 32.72
CA GLY A 1016 -4.44 -18.35 33.79
C GLY A 1016 -4.00 -17.79 35.14
N ALA A 1017 -3.05 -16.84 35.15
CA ALA A 1017 -2.67 -16.14 36.37
C ALA A 1017 -3.83 -15.33 36.95
N ILE A 1018 -4.51 -14.54 36.12
CA ILE A 1018 -5.67 -13.71 36.54
C ILE A 1018 -6.81 -14.60 37.07
N LEU A 1019 -7.10 -15.72 36.41
CA LEU A 1019 -8.15 -16.65 36.85
C LEU A 1019 -7.81 -17.32 38.19
N LEU A 1020 -6.54 -17.66 38.43
CA LEU A 1020 -6.08 -18.23 39.69
C LEU A 1020 -6.03 -17.18 40.82
N GLY A 1021 -5.55 -15.97 40.55
CA GLY A 1021 -5.54 -14.88 41.51
C GLY A 1021 -6.95 -14.41 41.88
N TYR A 1022 -7.90 -14.41 40.93
CA TYR A 1022 -9.33 -14.26 41.20
C TYR A 1022 -9.85 -15.32 42.17
N ARG A 1023 -9.52 -16.60 41.92
CA ARG A 1023 -9.95 -17.72 42.78
C ARG A 1023 -9.35 -17.60 44.19
N GLN A 1024 -8.09 -17.21 44.30
CA GLN A 1024 -7.40 -17.02 45.58
C GLN A 1024 -7.94 -15.82 46.37
N HIS A 1025 -8.14 -14.67 45.71
CA HIS A 1025 -8.71 -13.48 46.36
C HIS A 1025 -10.15 -13.74 46.84
N ARG A 1026 -10.96 -14.46 46.05
CA ARG A 1026 -12.29 -14.91 46.48
C ARG A 1026 -12.23 -15.84 47.70
N GLN A 1027 -11.35 -16.84 47.71
CA GLN A 1027 -11.18 -17.73 48.86
C GLN A 1027 -10.77 -16.97 50.11
N ALA A 1028 -9.89 -15.97 50.00
CA ALA A 1028 -9.49 -15.12 51.13
C ALA A 1028 -10.66 -14.32 51.72
N LEU A 1029 -11.54 -13.78 50.87
CA LEU A 1029 -12.77 -13.09 51.30
C LEU A 1029 -13.78 -14.05 51.96
N GLU A 1030 -13.95 -15.26 51.43
CA GLU A 1030 -14.80 -16.30 52.01
C GLU A 1030 -14.29 -16.72 53.39
N THR A 1031 -12.98 -16.98 53.55
CA THR A 1031 -12.39 -17.29 54.87
C THR A 1031 -12.44 -16.13 55.87
N ALA A 1032 -12.31 -14.88 55.41
CA ALA A 1032 -12.40 -13.69 56.28
C ALA A 1032 -13.83 -13.44 56.77
N HIS A 1033 -14.84 -13.86 56.00
CA HIS A 1033 -16.24 -13.80 56.41
C HIS A 1033 -16.49 -14.79 57.55
N ASP A 1034 -16.11 -16.06 57.38
CA ASP A 1034 -16.31 -17.11 58.39
C ASP A 1034 -15.62 -16.78 59.73
N SER A 1035 -14.43 -16.17 59.71
CA SER A 1035 -13.72 -15.75 60.93
C SER A 1035 -14.39 -14.59 61.70
N ASN A 1036 -15.19 -13.75 61.04
CA ASN A 1036 -15.82 -12.58 61.67
C ASN A 1036 -17.21 -12.88 62.26
N VAL A 1037 -17.79 -14.06 62.01
CA VAL A 1037 -19.12 -14.45 62.55
C VAL A 1037 -19.11 -14.55 64.09
N GLY A 1038 -17.95 -14.67 64.73
CA GLY A 1038 -17.83 -14.85 66.19
C GLY A 1038 -17.94 -13.58 67.04
N THR A 1039 -17.76 -12.36 66.51
CA THR A 1039 -17.62 -11.14 67.34
C THR A 1039 -18.14 -9.84 66.70
N THR A 1040 -19.47 -9.63 66.66
CA THR A 1040 -20.16 -8.31 66.85
C THR A 1040 -21.68 -8.42 66.58
N PRO A 1041 -22.52 -7.56 67.18
CA PRO A 1041 -23.97 -7.61 66.98
C PRO A 1041 -24.42 -6.95 65.66
N ALA A 1042 -24.81 -7.77 64.68
CA ALA A 1042 -25.88 -7.60 63.67
C ALA A 1042 -26.07 -6.28 62.87
N SER A 1043 -25.22 -5.26 63.01
CA SER A 1043 -25.45 -3.90 62.46
C SER A 1043 -24.33 -3.39 61.54
N ALA A 1044 -23.24 -4.14 61.38
CA ALA A 1044 -22.10 -3.74 60.55
C ALA A 1044 -21.71 -4.84 59.55
N TYR A 1045 -21.48 -4.43 58.30
CA TYR A 1045 -21.02 -5.28 57.20
C TYR A 1045 -21.94 -6.45 56.81
N VAL A 1046 -23.07 -6.11 56.20
CA VAL A 1046 -23.50 -6.90 55.03
C VAL A 1046 -22.32 -6.87 54.05
N VAL A 1047 -21.71 -8.02 53.78
CA VAL A 1047 -20.69 -8.14 52.72
C VAL A 1047 -21.37 -7.74 51.42
N ASP A 1048 -21.02 -6.55 50.92
CA ASP A 1048 -21.63 -5.97 49.73
C ASP A 1048 -21.57 -7.01 48.58
N TYR A 1049 -22.72 -7.45 48.08
CA TYR A 1049 -22.78 -8.40 46.97
C TYR A 1049 -22.02 -7.86 45.74
N LEU A 1050 -21.91 -6.53 45.66
CA LEU A 1050 -21.21 -5.76 44.65
C LEU A 1050 -19.70 -5.58 44.90
N SER A 1051 -19.17 -5.92 46.08
CA SER A 1051 -17.72 -5.84 46.40
C SER A 1051 -17.00 -7.17 46.26
N VAL A 1052 -17.72 -8.30 46.30
CA VAL A 1052 -17.16 -9.61 45.94
C VAL A 1052 -17.05 -9.69 44.40
N PRO A 1053 -15.85 -9.88 43.82
CA PRO A 1053 -15.72 -10.06 42.38
C PRO A 1053 -16.36 -11.40 42.01
N ARG A 1054 -17.50 -11.35 41.31
CA ARG A 1054 -18.11 -12.51 40.66
C ARG A 1054 -17.89 -12.36 39.16
N LEU A 1055 -17.48 -13.44 38.50
CA LEU A 1055 -17.28 -13.44 37.04
C LEU A 1055 -18.55 -12.97 36.30
N SER A 1056 -19.73 -13.29 36.82
CA SER A 1056 -21.01 -12.79 36.30
C SER A 1056 -21.22 -11.29 36.49
N THR A 1057 -20.86 -10.69 37.63
CA THR A 1057 -21.02 -9.24 37.84
C THR A 1057 -19.99 -8.45 37.03
N LEU A 1058 -18.76 -8.94 36.91
CA LEU A 1058 -17.73 -8.35 36.05
C LEU A 1058 -18.12 -8.43 34.58
N ALA A 1059 -18.62 -9.57 34.11
CA ALA A 1059 -19.10 -9.74 32.74
C ALA A 1059 -20.32 -8.84 32.44
N ILE A 1060 -21.28 -8.73 33.38
CA ILE A 1060 -22.41 -7.80 33.26
C ILE A 1060 -21.90 -6.35 33.23
N THR A 1061 -20.96 -5.96 34.09
CA THR A 1061 -20.42 -4.59 34.13
C THR A 1061 -19.72 -4.21 32.83
N ALA A 1062 -18.88 -5.11 32.29
CA ALA A 1062 -18.20 -4.91 31.01
C ALA A 1062 -19.18 -4.87 29.83
N ALA A 1063 -20.17 -5.76 29.80
CA ALA A 1063 -21.22 -5.76 28.78
C ALA A 1063 -22.09 -4.49 28.87
N THR A 1064 -22.47 -4.03 30.07
CA THR A 1064 -23.20 -2.79 30.29
C THR A 1064 -22.41 -1.59 29.79
N ALA A 1065 -21.11 -1.50 30.06
CA ALA A 1065 -20.25 -0.43 29.56
C ALA A 1065 -20.19 -0.41 28.02
N LEU A 1066 -19.98 -1.58 27.40
CA LEU A 1066 -19.93 -1.72 25.93
C LEU A 1066 -21.27 -1.34 25.28
N ILE A 1067 -22.39 -1.88 25.78
CA ILE A 1067 -23.73 -1.61 25.25
C ILE A 1067 -24.11 -0.13 25.48
N LEU A 1068 -23.70 0.48 26.59
CA LEU A 1068 -23.92 1.91 26.85
C LEU A 1068 -23.18 2.78 25.82
N LEU A 1069 -21.91 2.48 25.50
CA LEU A 1069 -21.17 3.18 24.44
C LEU A 1069 -21.84 3.02 23.07
N ILE A 1070 -22.28 1.81 22.74
CA ILE A 1070 -23.04 1.55 21.50
C ILE A 1070 -24.33 2.37 21.48
N ALA A 1071 -25.15 2.35 22.54
CA ALA A 1071 -26.40 3.09 22.62
C ALA A 1071 -26.19 4.61 22.50
N LEU A 1072 -25.18 5.17 23.19
CA LEU A 1072 -24.82 6.60 23.08
C LEU A 1072 -24.37 6.97 21.66
N SER A 1073 -23.57 6.12 21.00
CA SER A 1073 -23.17 6.34 19.61
C SER A 1073 -24.36 6.27 18.64
N MET A 1074 -25.32 5.36 18.85
CA MET A 1074 -26.54 5.28 18.07
C MET A 1074 -27.42 6.52 18.25
N VAL A 1075 -27.61 7.01 19.48
CA VAL A 1075 -28.33 8.27 19.75
C VAL A 1075 -27.67 9.45 19.02
N PHE A 1076 -26.33 9.55 19.08
CA PHE A 1076 -25.58 10.59 18.37
C PHE A 1076 -25.75 10.49 16.84
N VAL A 1077 -25.64 9.29 16.26
CA VAL A 1077 -25.80 9.06 14.81
C VAL A 1077 -27.22 9.41 14.35
N VAL A 1078 -28.25 8.98 15.07
CA VAL A 1078 -29.65 9.29 14.73
C VAL A 1078 -29.92 10.79 14.82
N LEU A 1079 -29.48 11.46 15.89
CA LEU A 1079 -29.61 12.92 16.02
C LEU A 1079 -28.82 13.68 14.93
N ARG A 1080 -27.61 13.23 14.58
CA ARG A 1080 -26.79 13.82 13.51
C ARG A 1080 -27.46 13.68 12.15
N ASN A 1081 -27.95 12.50 11.80
CA ASN A 1081 -28.61 12.25 10.52
C ASN A 1081 -29.93 13.01 10.42
N ALA A 1082 -30.76 12.94 11.46
CA ALA A 1082 -31.99 13.72 11.55
C ALA A 1082 -31.72 15.23 11.46
N SER A 1083 -30.65 15.74 12.07
CA SER A 1083 -30.29 17.17 11.97
C SER A 1083 -29.94 17.64 10.55
N ARG A 1084 -29.50 16.73 9.68
CA ARG A 1084 -29.12 16.99 8.28
C ARG A 1084 -30.20 16.59 7.26
N GLY A 1085 -31.40 16.19 7.72
CA GLY A 1085 -32.47 15.72 6.82
C GLY A 1085 -32.15 14.42 6.06
N LEU A 1086 -31.10 13.69 6.48
CA LEU A 1086 -30.61 12.50 5.78
C LEU A 1086 -31.31 11.24 6.28
N SER A 1087 -32.06 10.57 5.41
CA SER A 1087 -32.49 9.19 5.65
C SER A 1087 -31.32 8.22 5.47
N THR A 1088 -31.30 7.11 6.21
CA THR A 1088 -30.31 6.02 6.01
C THR A 1088 -30.39 5.44 4.60
N VAL A 1089 -31.59 5.38 4.00
CA VAL A 1089 -31.78 5.03 2.58
C VAL A 1089 -31.02 5.95 1.62
N GLN A 1090 -30.94 7.26 1.89
CA GLN A 1090 -30.09 8.18 1.12
C GLN A 1090 -28.61 7.95 1.43
N VAL A 1091 -28.23 7.82 2.70
CA VAL A 1091 -26.83 7.54 3.09
C VAL A 1091 -26.31 6.23 2.46
N GLU A 1092 -27.14 5.20 2.35
CA GLU A 1092 -26.83 3.96 1.64
C GLU A 1092 -26.75 4.14 0.12
N ARG A 1093 -27.65 4.92 -0.50
CA ARG A 1093 -27.57 5.21 -1.95
C ARG A 1093 -26.30 5.99 -2.26
N ALA A 1094 -25.99 7.04 -1.49
CA ALA A 1094 -24.76 7.81 -1.59
C ALA A 1094 -23.52 6.91 -1.38
N ARG A 1095 -23.47 6.11 -0.29
CA ARG A 1095 -22.37 5.17 -0.07
C ARG A 1095 -22.23 4.13 -1.18
N ALA A 1096 -23.32 3.60 -1.70
CA ALA A 1096 -23.29 2.65 -2.81
C ALA A 1096 -22.79 3.31 -4.09
N TYR A 1097 -23.26 4.52 -4.41
CA TYR A 1097 -22.80 5.33 -5.53
C TYR A 1097 -21.31 5.65 -5.43
N HIS A 1098 -20.83 6.14 -4.27
CA HIS A 1098 -19.40 6.41 -4.03
C HIS A 1098 -18.55 5.13 -4.02
N ALA A 1099 -19.03 4.03 -3.43
CA ALA A 1099 -18.31 2.76 -3.42
C ALA A 1099 -18.26 2.09 -4.81
N GLN A 1100 -19.30 2.26 -5.63
CA GLN A 1100 -19.29 1.87 -7.04
C GLN A 1100 -18.35 2.76 -7.85
N ARG A 1101 -18.39 4.08 -7.66
CA ARG A 1101 -17.47 5.04 -8.29
C ARG A 1101 -16.00 4.81 -7.90
N LYS A 1102 -15.73 4.27 -6.70
CA LYS A 1102 -14.39 3.84 -6.24
C LYS A 1102 -13.97 2.43 -6.71
N ARG A 1103 -14.90 1.60 -7.20
CA ARG A 1103 -14.65 0.21 -7.65
C ARG A 1103 -14.82 0.01 -9.14
N ALA A 1104 -15.41 0.96 -9.85
CA ALA A 1104 -15.50 0.97 -11.29
C ALA A 1104 -14.08 1.24 -11.84
N PRO A 1105 -13.55 0.38 -12.72
CA PRO A 1105 -12.42 0.73 -13.55
C PRO A 1105 -12.72 2.01 -14.33
N LEU A 1106 -11.69 2.81 -14.56
CA LEU A 1106 -11.78 4.13 -15.16
C LEU A 1106 -12.39 4.05 -16.57
N GLY A 1107 -13.65 4.49 -16.71
CA GLY A 1107 -14.37 4.57 -17.99
C GLY A 1107 -15.67 3.77 -18.11
N LEU A 1108 -15.96 2.82 -17.20
CA LEU A 1108 -17.20 2.02 -17.29
C LEU A 1108 -18.35 2.59 -16.45
N VAL A 1109 -19.49 2.85 -17.10
CA VAL A 1109 -20.75 3.18 -16.41
C VAL A 1109 -21.13 2.03 -15.46
N PRO A 1110 -21.45 2.30 -14.18
CA PRO A 1110 -21.84 1.24 -13.25
C PRO A 1110 -23.00 0.41 -13.82
N ARG A 1111 -22.93 -0.92 -13.69
CA ARG A 1111 -24.01 -1.88 -14.08
C ARG A 1111 -25.39 -1.62 -13.45
N TYR A 1112 -25.50 -0.63 -12.57
CA TYR A 1112 -26.73 -0.18 -11.93
C TYR A 1112 -26.63 1.32 -11.66
N ASP A 1113 -27.50 2.13 -12.26
CA ASP A 1113 -27.54 3.56 -11.99
C ASP A 1113 -28.17 3.83 -10.61
N ALA A 1114 -27.40 4.44 -9.70
CA ALA A 1114 -27.85 4.78 -8.36
C ALA A 1114 -28.58 6.13 -8.29
N ARG A 1115 -28.57 6.93 -9.38
CA ARG A 1115 -29.21 8.25 -9.46
C ARG A 1115 -30.74 8.14 -9.41
N LEU A 1116 -31.39 9.17 -8.88
CA LEU A 1116 -32.84 9.26 -8.76
C LEU A 1116 -33.45 9.90 -9.99
N ARG A 1117 -34.41 9.21 -10.63
CA ARG A 1117 -35.29 9.80 -11.64
C ARG A 1117 -36.44 10.50 -10.93
N LEU A 1118 -36.51 11.83 -11.03
CA LEU A 1118 -37.56 12.65 -10.46
C LEU A 1118 -38.35 13.33 -11.58
N TRP A 1119 -39.68 13.23 -11.53
CA TRP A 1119 -40.55 14.12 -12.30
C TRP A 1119 -40.50 15.52 -11.68
N VAL A 1120 -40.25 16.54 -12.49
CA VAL A 1120 -40.19 17.94 -12.08
C VAL A 1120 -41.27 18.72 -12.85
N PRO A 1121 -42.28 19.29 -12.17
CA PRO A 1121 -43.28 20.11 -12.82
C PRO A 1121 -42.69 21.45 -13.25
N MET A 1122 -42.94 21.82 -14.50
CA MET A 1122 -42.80 23.19 -14.98
C MET A 1122 -44.02 24.00 -14.50
N ASP A 1123 -44.00 25.32 -14.67
CA ASP A 1123 -45.07 26.21 -14.16
C ASP A 1123 -46.45 25.92 -14.81
N ASP A 1124 -47.52 26.58 -14.34
CA ASP A 1124 -48.96 26.22 -14.41
C ASP A 1124 -49.59 25.72 -15.75
N THR A 1125 -48.86 25.64 -16.86
CA THR A 1125 -49.29 25.09 -18.16
C THR A 1125 -49.46 23.55 -18.18
N GLY A 1126 -49.08 22.85 -17.11
CA GLY A 1126 -49.32 21.40 -16.96
C GLY A 1126 -48.23 20.48 -17.54
N GLY A 1127 -47.12 21.06 -18.02
CA GLY A 1127 -45.93 20.31 -18.47
C GLY A 1127 -44.96 19.96 -17.34
N GLY A 1128 -44.01 19.06 -17.62
CA GLY A 1128 -42.93 18.71 -16.70
C GLY A 1128 -41.88 17.82 -17.36
N THR A 1129 -40.70 17.74 -16.76
CA THR A 1129 -39.55 17.00 -17.30
C THR A 1129 -39.10 15.90 -16.34
N ILE A 1130 -38.36 14.91 -16.84
CA ILE A 1130 -37.70 13.89 -16.00
C ILE A 1130 -36.27 14.35 -15.75
N SER A 1131 -35.97 14.74 -14.51
CA SER A 1131 -34.63 15.11 -14.09
C SER A 1131 -33.93 13.92 -13.43
N LEU A 1132 -32.67 13.65 -13.84
CA LEU A 1132 -31.80 12.71 -13.16
C LEU A 1132 -31.02 13.45 -12.05
N VAL A 1133 -31.14 12.96 -10.82
CA VAL A 1133 -30.66 13.65 -9.62
C VAL A 1133 -29.66 12.76 -8.87
N GLU A 1134 -28.50 13.31 -8.53
CA GLU A 1134 -27.45 12.57 -7.81
C GLU A 1134 -27.87 12.20 -6.39
N PRO A 1135 -27.43 11.04 -5.85
CA PRO A 1135 -27.86 10.56 -4.52
C PRO A 1135 -27.46 11.46 -3.35
N ASP A 1136 -26.44 12.30 -3.54
CA ASP A 1136 -25.91 13.23 -2.53
C ASP A 1136 -26.75 14.50 -2.38
N ILE A 1137 -27.68 14.78 -3.31
CA ILE A 1137 -28.52 15.97 -3.25
C ILE A 1137 -29.50 15.86 -2.07
N ALA A 1138 -29.42 16.83 -1.17
CA ALA A 1138 -30.14 16.86 0.11
C ALA A 1138 -31.61 17.30 -0.06
N LEU A 1139 -32.38 16.54 -0.84
CA LEU A 1139 -33.80 16.78 -1.17
C LEU A 1139 -34.70 17.10 0.05
N PHE A 1140 -34.33 16.59 1.23
CA PHE A 1140 -35.12 16.68 2.46
C PHE A 1140 -34.43 17.45 3.60
N ASP A 1141 -33.36 18.21 3.33
CA ASP A 1141 -32.73 19.08 4.32
C ASP A 1141 -33.39 20.47 4.32
N PHE A 1142 -34.26 20.73 5.29
CA PHE A 1142 -34.92 22.02 5.55
C PHE A 1142 -34.15 22.88 6.57
N GLY A 1143 -32.92 22.49 6.93
CA GLY A 1143 -32.12 23.10 7.97
C GLY A 1143 -32.35 22.50 9.36
N ARG A 1144 -31.30 22.52 10.19
CA ARG A 1144 -31.18 21.78 11.47
C ARG A 1144 -32.41 21.85 12.39
N ARG A 1145 -33.02 23.02 12.58
CA ARG A 1145 -34.18 23.18 13.47
C ARG A 1145 -35.44 22.54 12.88
N GLU A 1146 -35.69 22.72 11.59
CA GLU A 1146 -36.88 22.22 10.91
C GLU A 1146 -36.80 20.71 10.68
N ASN A 1147 -35.62 20.16 10.37
CA ASN A 1147 -35.43 18.71 10.25
C ASN A 1147 -35.72 17.99 11.57
N LEU A 1148 -35.18 18.50 12.70
CA LEU A 1148 -35.42 17.93 14.03
C LEU A 1148 -36.88 18.11 14.48
N ARG A 1149 -37.52 19.24 14.11
CA ARG A 1149 -38.96 19.45 14.30
C ARG A 1149 -39.79 18.41 13.55
N ARG A 1150 -39.50 18.16 12.28
CA ARG A 1150 -40.19 17.14 11.46
C ARG A 1150 -39.98 15.73 12.02
N ALA A 1151 -38.75 15.39 12.42
CA ALA A 1151 -38.38 14.08 12.95
C ALA A 1151 -38.91 13.75 14.36
N PHE A 1152 -38.96 14.73 15.27
CA PHE A 1152 -39.28 14.46 16.69
C PHE A 1152 -40.43 15.31 17.26
N GLY A 1153 -40.81 16.39 16.57
CA GLY A 1153 -41.95 17.26 16.88
C GLY A 1153 -41.58 18.67 17.34
N ASP A 1154 -42.54 19.59 17.21
CA ASP A 1154 -42.44 21.05 17.44
C ASP A 1154 -41.86 21.53 18.79
N ARG A 1155 -41.90 20.70 19.82
CA ARG A 1155 -41.43 21.05 21.17
C ARG A 1155 -40.55 19.92 21.68
N TRP A 1156 -39.41 20.27 22.27
CA TRP A 1156 -38.42 19.29 22.74
C TRP A 1156 -39.01 18.21 23.67
N TRP A 1157 -39.98 18.55 24.53
CA TRP A 1157 -40.63 17.57 25.40
C TRP A 1157 -41.46 16.53 24.62
N LYS A 1158 -41.94 16.85 23.42
CA LYS A 1158 -42.60 15.86 22.54
C LYS A 1158 -41.63 14.77 22.10
N TRP A 1159 -40.32 15.04 22.10
CA TRP A 1159 -39.28 14.08 21.67
C TRP A 1159 -39.16 12.92 22.65
N CYS A 1160 -39.47 13.15 23.92
CA CYS A 1160 -39.48 12.15 24.99
C CYS A 1160 -40.66 11.15 24.89
N PHE A 1161 -41.71 11.46 24.12
CA PHE A 1161 -42.93 10.66 24.09
C PHE A 1161 -43.04 9.80 22.82
N PRO A 1162 -42.87 8.46 22.91
CA PRO A 1162 -42.81 7.56 21.74
C PRO A 1162 -44.15 7.40 21.01
N TRP A 1163 -45.26 7.86 21.60
CA TRP A 1163 -46.61 7.83 21.01
C TRP A 1163 -47.00 9.12 20.27
N VAL A 1164 -46.15 10.15 20.24
CA VAL A 1164 -46.40 11.38 19.48
C VAL A 1164 -45.80 11.23 18.08
N SER A 1165 -46.61 10.96 17.07
CA SER A 1165 -46.17 10.78 15.68
C SER A 1165 -45.26 11.90 15.17
N ALA A 1166 -44.29 11.54 14.34
CA ALA A 1166 -43.46 12.48 13.60
C ALA A 1166 -44.25 13.06 12.40
N VAL A 1167 -43.86 14.25 11.93
CA VAL A 1167 -44.52 14.91 10.78
C VAL A 1167 -43.59 14.78 9.58
N HIS A 1168 -43.82 13.72 8.80
CA HIS A 1168 -43.03 13.38 7.63
C HIS A 1168 -43.91 13.27 6.38
N SER A 1169 -43.82 14.28 5.51
CA SER A 1169 -44.30 14.20 4.13
C SER A 1169 -43.14 13.76 3.24
N ASP A 1170 -43.37 12.75 2.40
CA ASP A 1170 -42.44 12.30 1.35
C ASP A 1170 -42.54 13.14 0.05
N LEU A 1171 -43.51 14.07 -0.03
CA LEU A 1171 -43.71 15.02 -1.13
C LEU A 1171 -43.06 16.38 -0.86
N ASP A 1172 -42.79 16.70 0.42
CA ASP A 1172 -42.09 17.91 0.81
C ASP A 1172 -40.61 17.80 0.40
N VAL A 1173 -40.22 18.55 -0.64
CA VAL A 1173 -38.83 18.78 -1.04
C VAL A 1173 -38.39 20.15 -0.51
N ASN A 1174 -37.11 20.30 -0.14
CA ASN A 1174 -36.51 21.59 0.25
C ASN A 1174 -36.85 22.66 -0.81
N PRO A 1175 -37.48 23.80 -0.45
CA PRO A 1175 -37.89 24.83 -1.40
C PRO A 1175 -36.77 25.36 -2.30
N LYS A 1176 -35.53 25.44 -1.79
CA LYS A 1176 -34.37 25.86 -2.59
C LYS A 1176 -34.02 24.83 -3.66
N ILE A 1177 -33.98 23.56 -3.28
CA ILE A 1177 -33.71 22.45 -4.21
C ILE A 1177 -34.86 22.27 -5.20
N ARG A 1178 -36.11 22.51 -4.78
CA ARG A 1178 -37.28 22.53 -5.66
C ARG A 1178 -37.11 23.60 -6.76
N ALA A 1179 -36.80 24.83 -6.37
CA ALA A 1179 -36.56 25.93 -7.32
C ALA A 1179 -35.36 25.63 -8.24
N GLU A 1180 -34.28 25.06 -7.70
CA GLU A 1180 -33.10 24.68 -8.49
C GLU A 1180 -33.41 23.57 -9.51
N LEU A 1181 -34.15 22.53 -9.12
CA LEU A 1181 -34.57 21.46 -10.03
C LEU A 1181 -35.52 21.97 -11.11
N GLN A 1182 -36.44 22.87 -10.77
CA GLN A 1182 -37.33 23.51 -11.74
C GLN A 1182 -36.55 24.41 -12.71
N GLU A 1183 -35.56 25.16 -12.23
CA GLU A 1183 -34.71 26.00 -13.08
C GLU A 1183 -33.79 25.15 -13.99
N ARG A 1184 -33.25 24.04 -13.50
CA ARG A 1184 -32.53 23.06 -14.34
C ARG A 1184 -33.45 22.46 -15.40
N ALA A 1185 -34.70 22.14 -15.05
CA ALA A 1185 -35.70 21.64 -15.99
C ALA A 1185 -36.11 22.70 -17.05
N ARG A 1186 -36.13 23.99 -16.69
CA ARG A 1186 -36.31 25.10 -17.65
C ARG A 1186 -35.14 25.30 -18.60
N LYS A 1187 -33.92 24.92 -18.20
CA LYS A 1187 -32.71 25.02 -19.04
C LYS A 1187 -32.45 23.79 -19.91
N SER A 1188 -33.09 22.66 -19.62
CA SER A 1188 -32.96 21.42 -20.39
C SER A 1188 -34.15 21.15 -21.33
N ALA A 1189 -35.14 22.04 -21.36
CA ALA A 1189 -36.34 21.99 -22.19
C ALA A 1189 -36.31 23.16 -23.18
#